data_AF-A0A9W6C145-F1
#
_entry.id   AF-A0A9W6C145-F1
#
_cell.length_a   1.000
_cell.length_b   1.000
_cell.length_c   1.000
_cell.angle_alpha   90.00
_cell.angle_beta   90.00
_cell.angle_gamma   90.00
#
_symmetry.space_group_name_H-M   'P 1'
#
loop_
_entity.id
_entity.type
_entity.pdbx_description
1 polymer ?
#
loop_
_entity_poly.entity_id
_entity_poly.type
_entity_poly.pdbx_seq_one_letter_code
_entity_poly.pdbx_strand_id
1 'polypeptide(L)'
;MNERSLAQQAAVRKATFSPSEKKTLRPFSIWEISQFMFDIPADTLRKKLADDPSLPQGIVEEDGRQRWFTLNEINELRRRLRFRGKTLMPKRPPGRAMRIAVSNFKGGVGKTVVAHHLANGAALDGYRVLVIDFDPQATLTHSMGLVEVKEWNTVWGIMCRDLCREADRIVAAYDDPADCPYPSSDELPEDVQSIGAQRAQDFIQRTAWSTIDVIPSCANAAFVEFASAQYRALHKAWSFFGCISRYLDELPDDQYDIIIFDCPPAIGYQSLNAAFAADILYVPSGPGYWEYDSTTSYLGQLGDAMEDISSGFATLAQDAGISLPKKFDDVRLLMTRFEASNPLHIAMMGAFRNVFGDDVCKNAIEMTRAVEQSGRFQQSVYEQDYRQMTLVTARVSSGPADRIDLYIDMVEENVIREDLSFAEMAQVAITAAADAGMEGQGADILDAKDVYSALMKTQGPTLPGYLGDALPDAEGGDEASEDDLWFLPGPLDDEPDDLPPGPRAEPREIKVIDDWQTAEAASAARLARVASRLGALDDRLRRGPKGWRHRMALLEAADLSWFAGDRIGADRLALWISLRLSGVQDDTGALAGIGWAVRRLAGGPGPEGDLSAFLDRRDPENMGADAEPFADRAGGWLDLMAQAMDLHPITRACMGFHLWSLAGLGQHGDQMEKAVTAARIAAGDGKGAVFAPLAMGGAGGLRGGGPPVSRLAQWLDGMETACLTAMRHLDGIEVWAERAKDAMTPLSGRTPPALRAVLTEWPLISAPMAEALTGASRAAVQRNLAWMEEQGLIREMTGQGRYRMWRAAI
;
A
#
# COMPACT_ATOMS: atom_id res chain seq x y z
N MET A 1 -2.65 -10.34 -26.95
CA MET A 1 -2.04 -10.84 -25.68
C MET A 1 -2.94 -10.53 -24.48
N ASN A 2 -3.60 -9.36 -24.44
CA ASN A 2 -4.47 -8.95 -23.33
C ASN A 2 -5.83 -9.67 -23.26
N GLU A 3 -6.49 -9.94 -24.40
CA GLU A 3 -7.69 -10.82 -24.40
C GLU A 3 -7.36 -12.23 -23.90
N ARG A 4 -6.17 -12.73 -24.22
CA ARG A 4 -5.66 -14.00 -23.67
C ARG A 4 -5.40 -13.90 -22.17
N SER A 5 -4.87 -12.78 -21.67
CA SER A 5 -4.61 -12.57 -20.23
C SER A 5 -5.90 -12.40 -19.44
N LEU A 6 -6.88 -11.63 -19.93
CA LEU A 6 -8.20 -11.49 -19.32
C LEU A 6 -8.99 -12.81 -19.37
N ALA A 7 -8.94 -13.53 -20.50
CA ALA A 7 -9.52 -14.86 -20.60
C ALA A 7 -8.81 -15.89 -19.70
N GLN A 8 -7.49 -15.79 -19.52
CA GLN A 8 -6.72 -16.62 -18.60
C GLN A 8 -7.03 -16.29 -17.14
N GLN A 9 -7.14 -15.01 -16.77
CA GLN A 9 -7.55 -14.60 -15.44
C GLN A 9 -9.01 -15.00 -15.16
N ALA A 10 -9.91 -14.86 -16.13
CA ALA A 10 -11.28 -15.33 -16.03
C ALA A 10 -11.35 -16.86 -15.94
N ALA A 11 -10.49 -17.59 -16.67
CA ALA A 11 -10.41 -19.05 -16.62
C ALA A 11 -9.83 -19.57 -15.30
N VAL A 12 -8.77 -18.93 -14.77
CA VAL A 12 -8.21 -19.23 -13.44
C VAL A 12 -9.27 -18.96 -12.37
N ARG A 13 -9.98 -17.83 -12.45
CA ARG A 13 -11.09 -17.50 -11.54
C ARG A 13 -12.26 -18.50 -11.65
N LYS A 14 -12.63 -18.91 -12.87
CA LYS A 14 -13.66 -19.95 -13.13
C LYS A 14 -13.23 -21.32 -12.63
N ALA A 15 -11.92 -21.58 -12.49
CA ALA A 15 -11.40 -22.79 -11.85
C ALA A 15 -11.37 -22.69 -10.32
N THR A 16 -11.33 -21.48 -9.74
CA THR A 16 -11.40 -21.24 -8.29
C THR A 16 -12.82 -21.33 -7.74
N PHE A 17 -13.83 -20.93 -8.52
CA PHE A 17 -15.25 -21.07 -8.15
C PHE A 17 -15.85 -22.37 -8.73
N SER A 18 -16.68 -23.06 -7.95
CA SER A 18 -17.45 -24.25 -8.38
C SER A 18 -18.23 -23.98 -9.67
N PRO A 19 -18.50 -24.99 -10.53
CA PRO A 19 -19.15 -24.88 -11.85
C PRO A 19 -20.52 -24.16 -11.94
N SER A 20 -21.06 -23.61 -10.85
CA SER A 20 -22.34 -22.90 -10.80
C SER A 20 -22.29 -21.40 -11.13
N GLU A 21 -21.13 -20.81 -11.46
CA GLU A 21 -20.94 -19.38 -11.84
C GLU A 21 -21.42 -18.32 -10.82
N LYS A 22 -22.10 -18.71 -9.73
CA LYS A 22 -22.61 -17.84 -8.67
C LYS A 22 -22.19 -18.35 -7.30
N LYS A 23 -21.64 -17.45 -6.49
CA LYS A 23 -21.32 -17.70 -5.08
C LYS A 23 -22.62 -17.90 -4.29
N THR A 24 -22.68 -18.95 -3.47
CA THR A 24 -23.81 -19.24 -2.58
C THR A 24 -23.35 -19.39 -1.14
N LEU A 25 -24.11 -18.84 -0.20
CA LEU A 25 -23.85 -19.01 1.22
C LEU A 25 -24.27 -20.42 1.67
N ARG A 26 -23.42 -21.11 2.42
CA ARG A 26 -23.75 -22.41 3.01
C ARG A 26 -24.90 -22.29 4.03
N PRO A 27 -25.65 -23.38 4.29
CA PRO A 27 -26.55 -23.40 5.43
C PRO A 27 -25.77 -23.53 6.75
N PHE A 28 -26.44 -23.20 7.85
CA PHE A 28 -25.91 -23.29 9.21
C PHE A 28 -26.66 -24.35 9.99
N SER A 29 -25.94 -25.12 10.78
CA SER A 29 -26.52 -26.13 11.63
C SER A 29 -27.28 -25.52 12.80
N ILE A 30 -28.21 -26.28 13.36
CA ILE A 30 -28.94 -25.87 14.57
C ILE A 30 -28.00 -25.54 15.75
N TRP A 31 -26.85 -26.20 15.83
CA TRP A 31 -25.84 -25.94 16.86
C TRP A 31 -25.18 -24.57 16.64
N GLU A 32 -24.76 -24.24 15.42
CA GLU A 32 -24.18 -22.93 15.10
C GLU A 32 -25.15 -21.78 15.38
N ILE A 33 -26.42 -21.95 15.01
CA ILE A 33 -27.47 -20.96 15.30
C ILE A 33 -27.62 -20.75 16.81
N SER A 34 -27.61 -21.85 17.55
CA SER A 34 -27.80 -21.88 18.99
C SER A 34 -26.64 -21.22 19.73
N GLN A 35 -25.39 -21.54 19.36
CA GLN A 35 -24.19 -21.05 20.02
C GLN A 35 -23.80 -19.64 19.56
N PHE A 36 -23.75 -19.39 18.25
CA PHE A 36 -23.16 -18.15 17.73
C PHE A 36 -24.19 -17.05 17.46
N MET A 37 -25.43 -17.41 17.12
CA MET A 37 -26.39 -16.43 16.60
C MET A 37 -27.47 -16.02 17.60
N PHE A 38 -28.00 -16.96 18.38
CA PHE A 38 -29.11 -16.71 19.30
C PHE A 38 -28.72 -16.77 20.78
N ASP A 39 -27.59 -17.39 21.12
CA ASP A 39 -27.21 -17.68 22.51
C ASP A 39 -28.32 -18.42 23.28
N ILE A 40 -28.79 -19.53 22.68
CA ILE A 40 -29.86 -20.38 23.21
C ILE A 40 -29.40 -21.83 23.17
N PRO A 41 -29.66 -22.65 24.19
CA PRO A 41 -29.35 -24.09 24.13
C PRO A 41 -30.06 -24.78 22.96
N ALA A 42 -29.34 -25.62 22.21
CA ALA A 42 -29.84 -26.26 21.00
C ALA A 42 -31.12 -27.09 21.22
N ASP A 43 -31.24 -27.78 22.35
CA ASP A 43 -32.45 -28.55 22.69
C ASP A 43 -33.67 -27.66 22.88
N THR A 44 -33.47 -26.44 23.38
CA THR A 44 -34.58 -25.50 23.54
C THR A 44 -35.05 -24.97 22.19
N LEU A 45 -34.12 -24.72 21.26
CA LEU A 45 -34.47 -24.35 19.89
C LEU A 45 -35.19 -25.51 19.18
N ARG A 46 -34.70 -26.75 19.31
CA ARG A 46 -35.37 -27.96 18.79
C ARG A 46 -36.79 -28.10 19.29
N LYS A 47 -37.00 -27.93 20.60
CA LYS A 47 -38.34 -28.01 21.21
C LYS A 47 -39.28 -26.95 20.63
N LYS A 48 -38.84 -25.70 20.51
CA LYS A 48 -39.64 -24.62 19.90
C LYS A 48 -40.03 -24.92 18.45
N LEU A 49 -39.11 -25.49 17.67
CA LEU A 49 -39.38 -25.88 16.29
C LEU A 49 -40.38 -27.04 16.19
N ALA A 50 -40.35 -27.97 17.14
CA ALA A 50 -41.31 -29.07 17.22
C ALA A 50 -42.71 -28.61 17.67
N ASP A 51 -42.76 -27.66 18.61
CA ASP A 51 -44.01 -27.11 19.15
C ASP A 51 -44.76 -26.24 18.12
N ASP A 52 -44.05 -25.60 17.18
CA ASP A 52 -44.62 -24.76 16.13
C ASP A 52 -44.12 -25.15 14.73
N PRO A 53 -44.87 -26.01 14.01
CA PRO A 53 -44.54 -26.41 12.65
C PRO A 53 -44.60 -25.28 11.61
N SER A 54 -45.16 -24.11 11.93
CA SER A 54 -45.21 -22.96 11.02
C SER A 54 -43.87 -22.20 10.92
N LEU A 55 -42.95 -22.47 11.86
CA LEU A 55 -41.60 -21.94 11.82
C LEU A 55 -40.77 -22.64 10.74
N PRO A 56 -39.76 -21.96 10.15
CA PRO A 56 -38.78 -22.60 9.30
C PRO A 56 -38.16 -23.83 9.99
N GLN A 57 -38.25 -24.99 9.33
CA GLN A 57 -37.80 -26.26 9.89
C GLN A 57 -36.37 -26.64 9.47
N GLY A 58 -35.85 -25.95 8.45
CA GLY A 58 -34.58 -26.29 7.81
C GLY A 58 -34.65 -27.61 7.04
N ILE A 59 -33.49 -28.03 6.54
CA ILE A 59 -33.29 -29.30 5.85
C ILE A 59 -32.65 -30.28 6.83
N VAL A 60 -33.22 -31.46 6.96
CA VAL A 60 -32.70 -32.55 7.79
C VAL A 60 -31.83 -33.45 6.92
N GLU A 61 -30.64 -33.83 7.39
CA GLU A 61 -29.82 -34.83 6.70
C GLU A 61 -30.49 -36.21 6.67
N GLU A 62 -30.09 -37.06 5.72
CA GLU A 62 -30.66 -38.40 5.51
C GLU A 62 -30.52 -39.31 6.75
N ASP A 63 -29.50 -39.09 7.59
CA ASP A 63 -29.28 -39.82 8.83
C ASP A 63 -30.13 -39.32 10.02
N GLY A 64 -30.87 -38.22 9.82
CA GLY A 64 -31.76 -37.61 10.80
C GLY A 64 -31.08 -36.86 11.95
N ARG A 65 -29.75 -36.79 12.00
CA ARG A 65 -29.01 -36.28 13.17
C ARG A 65 -28.88 -34.77 13.19
N GLN A 66 -28.74 -34.14 12.03
CA GLN A 66 -28.46 -32.70 11.94
C GLN A 66 -29.50 -31.96 11.08
N ARG A 67 -29.85 -30.74 11.52
CA ARG A 67 -30.74 -29.82 10.80
C ARG A 67 -29.97 -28.58 10.38
N TRP A 68 -30.21 -28.15 9.15
CA TRP A 68 -29.51 -27.08 8.45
C TRP A 68 -30.47 -26.00 8.00
N PHE A 69 -30.13 -24.73 8.22
CA PHE A 69 -30.97 -23.58 7.90
C PHE A 69 -30.22 -22.57 7.06
N THR A 70 -30.90 -21.98 6.09
CA THR A 70 -30.41 -20.82 5.35
C THR A 70 -30.45 -19.57 6.24
N LEU A 71 -29.63 -18.55 5.92
CA LEU A 71 -29.66 -17.28 6.64
C LEU A 71 -31.05 -16.59 6.61
N ASN A 72 -31.82 -16.79 5.54
CA ASN A 72 -33.20 -16.29 5.44
C ASN A 72 -34.13 -16.92 6.48
N GLU A 73 -34.07 -18.25 6.61
CA GLU A 73 -34.83 -18.99 7.61
C GLU A 73 -34.42 -18.59 9.03
N ILE A 74 -33.11 -18.42 9.27
CA ILE A 74 -32.58 -17.95 10.56
C ILE A 74 -33.13 -16.56 10.89
N ASN A 75 -33.13 -15.64 9.93
CA ASN A 75 -33.69 -14.31 10.12
C ASN A 75 -35.22 -14.30 10.27
N GLU A 76 -35.93 -15.28 9.72
CA GLU A 76 -37.36 -15.47 9.96
C GLU A 76 -37.63 -16.03 11.38
N LEU A 77 -36.84 -17.00 11.82
CA LEU A 77 -36.84 -17.48 13.20
C LEU A 77 -36.55 -16.34 14.17
N ARG A 78 -35.54 -15.51 13.89
CA ARG A 78 -35.19 -14.32 14.69
C ARG A 78 -36.37 -13.35 14.85
N ARG A 79 -37.15 -13.13 13.80
CA ARG A 79 -38.33 -12.24 13.81
C ARG A 79 -39.49 -12.82 14.61
N ARG A 80 -39.76 -14.13 14.46
CA ARG A 80 -40.93 -14.79 15.06
C ARG A 80 -40.70 -15.28 16.49
N LEU A 81 -39.50 -15.73 16.80
CA LEU A 81 -39.19 -16.29 18.11
C LEU A 81 -38.97 -15.19 19.15
N ARG A 82 -39.38 -15.51 20.37
CA ARG A 82 -39.01 -14.82 21.60
C ARG A 82 -38.41 -15.83 22.57
N PHE A 83 -37.36 -15.45 23.26
CA PHE A 83 -36.71 -16.30 24.25
C PHE A 83 -36.67 -15.60 25.60
N ARG A 84 -37.25 -16.23 26.63
CA ARG A 84 -37.45 -15.62 27.97
C ARG A 84 -38.07 -14.21 27.90
N GLY A 85 -39.02 -14.01 26.98
CA GLY A 85 -39.67 -12.72 26.73
C GLY A 85 -38.85 -11.71 25.92
N LYS A 86 -37.58 -11.99 25.62
CA LYS A 86 -36.69 -11.11 24.84
C LYS A 86 -36.81 -11.38 23.34
N THR A 87 -36.68 -10.31 22.56
CA THR A 87 -36.52 -10.39 21.09
C THR A 87 -35.15 -10.93 20.74
N LEU A 88 -35.06 -11.68 19.63
CA LEU A 88 -33.79 -12.10 19.05
C LEU A 88 -33.30 -11.12 17.98
N MET A 89 -34.10 -10.11 17.63
CA MET A 89 -33.70 -9.04 16.73
C MET A 89 -32.63 -8.18 17.39
N PRO A 90 -31.60 -7.75 16.64
CA PRO A 90 -30.62 -6.81 17.15
C PRO A 90 -31.26 -5.46 17.50
N LYS A 91 -30.60 -4.71 18.40
CA LYS A 91 -31.01 -3.34 18.73
C LYS A 91 -30.69 -2.42 17.54
N ARG A 92 -31.68 -1.64 17.12
CA ARG A 92 -31.55 -0.66 16.04
C ARG A 92 -31.88 0.73 16.57
N PRO A 93 -30.87 1.56 16.87
CA PRO A 93 -31.09 2.96 17.22
C PRO A 93 -31.85 3.69 16.10
N PRO A 94 -32.69 4.69 16.43
CA PRO A 94 -33.34 5.52 15.40
C PRO A 94 -32.31 6.39 14.67
N GLY A 95 -32.58 6.70 13.40
CA GLY A 95 -31.73 7.53 12.53
C GLY A 95 -31.02 6.72 11.44
N ARG A 96 -30.10 7.38 10.73
CA ARG A 96 -29.31 6.76 9.65
C ARG A 96 -28.38 5.67 10.17
N ALA A 97 -27.97 4.77 9.27
CA ALA A 97 -27.00 3.72 9.54
C ALA A 97 -25.65 4.26 10.07
N MET A 98 -25.04 3.49 10.97
CA MET A 98 -23.68 3.74 11.48
C MET A 98 -22.65 3.43 10.40
N ARG A 99 -21.73 4.36 10.10
CA ARG A 99 -20.73 4.24 9.04
C ARG A 99 -19.36 3.98 9.62
N ILE A 100 -18.71 2.89 9.20
CA ILE A 100 -17.45 2.42 9.77
C ILE A 100 -16.40 2.31 8.67
N ALA A 101 -15.33 3.08 8.75
CA ALA A 101 -14.18 2.95 7.86
C ALA A 101 -13.14 2.00 8.45
N VAL A 102 -12.65 1.05 7.64
CA VAL A 102 -11.48 0.24 7.96
C VAL A 102 -10.32 0.72 7.09
N SER A 103 -9.35 1.43 7.68
CA SER A 103 -8.33 2.16 6.90
C SER A 103 -6.96 2.22 7.60
N ASN A 104 -5.89 2.12 6.80
CA ASN A 104 -4.48 2.26 7.18
C ASN A 104 -3.59 2.26 5.90
N PHE A 105 -2.43 2.92 5.95
CA PHE A 105 -1.45 2.95 4.85
C PHE A 105 -0.83 1.63 4.51
N LYS A 106 -0.53 0.83 5.52
CA LYS A 106 0.25 -0.37 5.24
C LYS A 106 -0.62 -1.39 4.50
N GLY A 107 -0.18 -1.76 3.30
CA GLY A 107 -0.71 -2.93 2.60
C GLY A 107 -0.45 -4.20 3.43
N GLY A 108 -1.43 -5.11 3.48
CA GLY A 108 -1.28 -6.40 4.16
C GLY A 108 -1.54 -6.43 5.67
N VAL A 109 -2.04 -5.34 6.29
CA VAL A 109 -2.45 -5.32 7.71
C VAL A 109 -3.84 -5.91 7.98
N GLY A 110 -4.49 -6.47 6.96
CA GLY A 110 -5.79 -7.14 7.11
C GLY A 110 -7.03 -6.25 6.96
N LYS A 111 -6.95 -5.05 6.37
CA LYS A 111 -8.10 -4.15 6.15
C LYS A 111 -9.33 -4.83 5.55
N THR A 112 -9.18 -5.39 4.34
CA THR A 112 -10.25 -6.12 3.67
C THR A 112 -10.75 -7.33 4.45
N VAL A 113 -9.84 -8.04 5.13
CA VAL A 113 -10.19 -9.18 5.97
C VAL A 113 -11.09 -8.73 7.12
N VAL A 114 -10.71 -7.66 7.82
CA VAL A 114 -11.50 -7.06 8.91
C VAL A 114 -12.84 -6.58 8.39
N ALA A 115 -12.87 -5.81 7.29
CA ALA A 115 -14.12 -5.30 6.71
C ALA A 115 -15.08 -6.45 6.31
N HIS A 116 -14.55 -7.48 5.65
CA HIS A 116 -15.34 -8.65 5.24
C HIS A 116 -15.87 -9.43 6.45
N HIS A 117 -15.03 -9.72 7.44
CA HIS A 117 -15.44 -10.51 8.60
C HIS A 117 -16.41 -9.74 9.51
N LEU A 118 -16.20 -8.42 9.67
CA LEU A 118 -17.11 -7.56 10.41
C LEU A 118 -18.50 -7.52 9.76
N ALA A 119 -18.56 -7.43 8.42
CA ALA A 119 -19.82 -7.47 7.68
C ALA A 119 -20.55 -8.80 7.87
N ASN A 120 -19.83 -9.93 7.75
CA ASN A 120 -20.41 -11.25 7.88
C ASN A 120 -20.87 -11.54 9.31
N GLY A 121 -20.08 -11.15 10.32
CA GLY A 121 -20.46 -11.24 11.73
C GLY A 121 -21.72 -10.42 12.03
N ALA A 122 -21.78 -9.17 11.57
CA ALA A 122 -22.96 -8.32 11.73
C ALA A 122 -24.21 -8.91 11.04
N ALA A 123 -24.06 -9.49 9.85
CA ALA A 123 -25.15 -10.17 9.14
C ALA A 123 -25.64 -11.43 9.89
N LEU A 124 -24.72 -12.21 10.46
CA LEU A 124 -25.07 -13.35 11.33
C LEU A 124 -25.81 -12.91 12.58
N ASP A 125 -25.51 -11.73 13.12
CA ASP A 125 -26.25 -11.10 14.22
C ASP A 125 -27.62 -10.54 13.81
N GLY A 126 -27.91 -10.47 12.51
CA GLY A 126 -29.20 -10.04 11.97
C GLY A 126 -29.27 -8.55 11.62
N TYR A 127 -28.12 -7.87 11.59
CA TYR A 127 -28.03 -6.53 11.04
C TYR A 127 -28.11 -6.55 9.52
N ARG A 128 -28.67 -5.49 8.94
CA ARG A 128 -28.63 -5.22 7.51
C ARG A 128 -27.40 -4.40 7.21
N VAL A 129 -26.52 -4.93 6.38
CA VAL A 129 -25.19 -4.38 6.16
C VAL A 129 -25.06 -3.93 4.71
N LEU A 130 -24.52 -2.73 4.52
CA LEU A 130 -23.98 -2.30 3.24
C LEU A 130 -22.45 -2.28 3.35
N VAL A 131 -21.75 -2.97 2.46
CA VAL A 131 -20.31 -2.81 2.33
C VAL A 131 -19.99 -1.93 1.13
N ILE A 132 -18.99 -1.06 1.26
CA ILE A 132 -18.49 -0.22 0.16
C ILE A 132 -17.02 -0.53 -0.01
N ASP A 133 -16.67 -1.03 -1.20
CA ASP A 133 -15.29 -1.32 -1.57
C ASP A 133 -14.72 -0.07 -2.27
N PHE A 134 -13.76 0.60 -1.62
CA PHE A 134 -13.03 1.71 -2.21
C PHE A 134 -11.71 1.24 -2.83
N ASP A 135 -11.26 0.01 -2.58
CA ASP A 135 -9.97 -0.47 -3.05
C ASP A 135 -10.07 -0.94 -4.51
N PRO A 136 -9.32 -0.35 -5.47
CA PRO A 136 -9.31 -0.79 -6.85
C PRO A 136 -8.90 -2.26 -7.07
N GLN A 137 -8.22 -2.89 -6.11
CA GLN A 137 -7.95 -4.33 -6.15
C GLN A 137 -9.23 -5.17 -6.04
N ALA A 138 -10.34 -4.58 -5.59
CA ALA A 138 -11.66 -5.19 -5.55
C ALA A 138 -11.69 -6.51 -4.78
N THR A 139 -10.83 -6.65 -3.76
CA THR A 139 -10.68 -7.91 -3.02
C THR A 139 -11.94 -8.22 -2.21
N LEU A 140 -12.55 -7.21 -1.58
CA LEU A 140 -13.83 -7.36 -0.89
C LEU A 140 -14.94 -7.69 -1.89
N THR A 141 -15.01 -6.97 -3.00
CA THR A 141 -15.97 -7.19 -4.08
C THR A 141 -15.95 -8.63 -4.62
N HIS A 142 -14.76 -9.14 -4.92
CA HIS A 142 -14.59 -10.53 -5.36
C HIS A 142 -14.95 -11.53 -4.27
N SER A 143 -14.59 -11.22 -3.02
CA SER A 143 -14.99 -12.02 -1.87
C SER A 143 -16.50 -11.99 -1.64
N MET A 144 -17.23 -10.97 -2.07
CA MET A 144 -18.70 -10.94 -2.05
C MET A 144 -19.36 -11.70 -3.21
N GLY A 145 -18.56 -12.28 -4.11
CA GLY A 145 -19.03 -13.07 -5.25
C GLY A 145 -19.30 -12.27 -6.52
N LEU A 146 -18.87 -11.01 -6.58
CA LEU A 146 -19.00 -10.16 -7.77
C LEU A 146 -17.70 -10.17 -8.58
N VAL A 147 -17.80 -10.53 -9.86
CA VAL A 147 -16.64 -10.68 -10.76
C VAL A 147 -16.67 -9.72 -11.95
N GLU A 148 -17.86 -9.33 -12.41
CA GLU A 148 -18.05 -8.40 -13.52
C GLU A 148 -18.67 -7.09 -13.00
N VAL A 149 -17.79 -6.15 -12.65
CA VAL A 149 -18.20 -4.85 -12.11
C VAL A 149 -17.91 -3.76 -13.13
N LYS A 150 -18.97 -3.04 -13.49
CA LYS A 150 -18.87 -1.87 -14.36
C LYS A 150 -18.33 -0.69 -13.55
N GLU A 151 -17.42 0.08 -14.13
CA GLU A 151 -16.78 1.24 -13.49
C GLU A 151 -17.80 2.25 -12.93
N TRP A 152 -18.89 2.47 -13.66
CA TRP A 152 -19.97 3.37 -13.25
C TRP A 152 -20.91 2.83 -12.16
N ASN A 153 -20.72 1.60 -11.71
CA ASN A 153 -21.40 1.04 -10.53
C ASN A 153 -20.54 1.15 -9.26
N THR A 154 -19.35 1.75 -9.36
CA THR A 154 -18.41 1.89 -8.23
C THR A 154 -18.55 3.25 -7.54
N VAL A 155 -17.72 3.49 -6.51
CA VAL A 155 -17.52 4.80 -5.89
C VAL A 155 -17.31 5.91 -6.93
N TRP A 156 -16.68 5.60 -8.07
CA TRP A 156 -16.53 6.56 -9.17
C TRP A 156 -17.88 7.11 -9.66
N GLY A 157 -18.84 6.22 -9.89
CA GLY A 157 -20.13 6.60 -10.41
C GLY A 157 -20.91 7.48 -9.45
N ILE A 158 -20.75 7.23 -8.15
CA ILE A 158 -21.29 8.08 -7.09
C ILE A 158 -20.65 9.49 -7.14
N MET A 159 -19.34 9.57 -7.35
CA MET A 159 -18.64 10.85 -7.47
C MET A 159 -19.03 11.62 -8.74
N CYS A 160 -19.21 10.95 -9.88
CA CYS A 160 -19.74 11.59 -11.10
C CYS A 160 -21.15 12.16 -10.87
N ARG A 161 -22.01 11.39 -10.19
CA ARG A 161 -23.35 11.81 -9.83
C ARG A 161 -23.36 13.02 -8.90
N ASP A 162 -22.49 13.01 -7.89
CA ASP A 162 -22.33 14.14 -7.00
C ASP A 162 -21.82 15.38 -7.76
N LEU A 163 -20.82 15.22 -8.62
CA LEU A 163 -20.29 16.29 -9.45
C LEU A 163 -21.36 16.97 -10.29
N CYS A 164 -22.21 16.20 -10.99
CA CYS A 164 -23.30 16.78 -11.79
C CYS A 164 -24.27 17.59 -10.90
N ARG A 165 -24.63 17.05 -9.74
CA ARG A 165 -25.57 17.72 -8.82
C ARG A 165 -25.00 18.98 -8.21
N GLU A 166 -23.74 18.92 -7.77
CA GLU A 166 -23.06 20.06 -7.20
C GLU A 166 -22.78 21.13 -8.26
N ALA A 167 -22.48 20.75 -9.51
CA ALA A 167 -22.36 21.70 -10.61
C ALA A 167 -23.65 22.50 -10.80
N ASP A 168 -24.80 21.81 -10.90
CA ASP A 168 -26.10 22.47 -11.03
C ASP A 168 -26.45 23.33 -9.81
N ARG A 169 -26.18 22.83 -8.60
CA ARG A 169 -26.43 23.57 -7.35
C ARG A 169 -25.57 24.84 -7.27
N ILE A 170 -24.31 24.75 -7.65
CA ILE A 170 -23.36 25.87 -7.62
C ILE A 170 -23.76 26.91 -8.65
N VAL A 171 -24.10 26.50 -9.87
CA VAL A 171 -24.61 27.43 -10.91
C VAL A 171 -25.90 28.12 -10.43
N ALA A 172 -26.82 27.38 -9.80
CA ALA A 172 -28.07 27.93 -9.27
C ALA A 172 -27.88 28.89 -8.08
N ALA A 173 -26.69 28.94 -7.47
CA ALA A 173 -26.37 29.87 -6.40
C ALA A 173 -25.96 31.27 -6.90
N TYR A 174 -25.68 31.43 -8.20
CA TYR A 174 -25.39 32.73 -8.82
C TYR A 174 -26.70 33.41 -9.28
N ASP A 175 -26.77 34.74 -9.13
CA ASP A 175 -27.94 35.53 -9.57
C ASP A 175 -28.15 35.44 -11.10
N ASP A 176 -27.05 35.44 -11.86
CA ASP A 176 -27.02 35.11 -13.29
C ASP A 176 -26.17 33.85 -13.50
N PRO A 177 -26.74 32.75 -14.01
CA PRO A 177 -25.98 31.53 -14.34
C PRO A 177 -24.78 31.78 -15.26
N ALA A 178 -24.84 32.80 -16.12
CA ALA A 178 -23.74 33.14 -17.02
C ALA A 178 -22.50 33.71 -16.31
N ASP A 179 -22.66 34.17 -15.05
CA ASP A 179 -21.56 34.67 -14.23
C ASP A 179 -20.83 33.54 -13.48
N CYS A 180 -21.37 32.32 -13.49
CA CYS A 180 -20.72 31.16 -12.86
C CYS A 180 -19.43 30.80 -13.65
N PRO A 181 -18.24 30.81 -13.02
CA PRO A 181 -16.99 30.50 -13.70
C PRO A 181 -16.75 28.98 -13.87
N TYR A 182 -17.71 28.16 -13.43
CA TYR A 182 -17.61 26.70 -13.43
C TYR A 182 -18.65 26.10 -14.39
N PRO A 183 -18.31 24.98 -15.07
CA PRO A 183 -19.22 24.35 -16.02
C PRO A 183 -20.45 23.78 -15.30
N SER A 184 -21.63 23.96 -15.89
CA SER A 184 -22.86 23.27 -15.46
C SER A 184 -22.83 21.78 -15.81
N SER A 185 -23.79 20.99 -15.30
CA SER A 185 -23.78 19.54 -15.55
C SER A 185 -23.89 19.17 -17.03
N ASP A 186 -24.61 19.95 -17.85
CA ASP A 186 -24.75 19.75 -19.29
C ASP A 186 -23.50 20.09 -20.10
N GLU A 187 -22.56 20.84 -19.51
CA GLU A 187 -21.24 21.14 -20.08
C GLU A 187 -20.17 20.10 -19.71
N LEU A 188 -20.46 19.20 -18.76
CA LEU A 188 -19.56 18.10 -18.42
C LEU A 188 -19.50 17.05 -19.55
N PRO A 189 -18.48 16.18 -19.61
CA PRO A 189 -18.44 15.10 -20.60
C PRO A 189 -19.66 14.17 -20.56
N GLU A 190 -20.14 13.72 -21.73
CA GLU A 190 -21.35 12.88 -21.88
C GLU A 190 -21.31 11.58 -21.07
N ASP A 191 -20.12 11.00 -20.90
CA ASP A 191 -19.90 9.84 -20.04
C ASP A 191 -20.12 10.17 -18.55
N VAL A 192 -19.70 11.35 -18.08
CA VAL A 192 -19.98 11.81 -16.70
C VAL A 192 -21.47 12.10 -16.54
N GLN A 193 -22.10 12.77 -17.49
CA GLN A 193 -23.54 13.07 -17.46
C GLN A 193 -24.39 11.80 -17.39
N SER A 194 -24.12 10.84 -18.28
CA SER A 194 -24.86 9.58 -18.35
C SER A 194 -24.70 8.74 -17.07
N ILE A 195 -23.51 8.73 -16.47
CA ILE A 195 -23.26 8.09 -15.18
C ILE A 195 -23.98 8.84 -14.06
N GLY A 196 -23.95 10.18 -14.09
CA GLY A 196 -24.53 11.04 -13.07
C GLY A 196 -26.06 11.02 -13.03
N ALA A 197 -26.71 10.60 -14.12
CA ALA A 197 -28.15 10.40 -14.18
C ALA A 197 -28.64 9.14 -13.45
N GLN A 198 -27.75 8.27 -12.97
CA GLN A 198 -28.11 7.04 -12.24
C GLN A 198 -28.78 7.34 -10.88
N ARG A 199 -29.70 6.46 -10.48
CA ARG A 199 -30.39 6.54 -9.18
C ARG A 199 -29.49 5.94 -8.10
N ALA A 200 -29.73 6.30 -6.85
CA ALA A 200 -28.93 5.79 -5.73
C ALA A 200 -28.93 4.26 -5.66
N GLN A 201 -30.08 3.62 -5.90
CA GLN A 201 -30.18 2.17 -5.87
C GLN A 201 -29.46 1.45 -7.02
N ASP A 202 -29.08 2.15 -8.10
CA ASP A 202 -28.43 1.52 -9.25
C ASP A 202 -26.96 1.14 -8.94
N PHE A 203 -26.33 1.77 -7.94
CA PHE A 203 -24.96 1.45 -7.48
C PHE A 203 -24.90 0.26 -6.51
N ILE A 204 -26.03 -0.12 -5.89
CA ILE A 204 -26.08 -1.14 -4.84
C ILE A 204 -26.35 -2.52 -5.46
N GLN A 205 -25.45 -3.48 -5.20
CA GLN A 205 -25.51 -4.84 -5.74
C GLN A 205 -25.80 -5.86 -4.63
N ARG A 206 -26.59 -6.89 -4.97
CA ARG A 206 -26.88 -8.00 -4.05
C ARG A 206 -25.71 -8.97 -3.97
N THR A 207 -25.50 -9.58 -2.81
CA THR A 207 -24.48 -10.62 -2.59
C THR A 207 -25.11 -12.01 -2.34
N ALA A 208 -24.26 -13.02 -2.11
CA ALA A 208 -24.70 -14.33 -1.66
C ALA A 208 -25.33 -14.33 -0.25
N TRP A 209 -25.07 -13.28 0.53
CA TRP A 209 -25.64 -13.07 1.86
C TRP A 209 -26.92 -12.24 1.74
N SER A 210 -28.03 -12.75 2.28
CA SER A 210 -29.34 -12.10 2.11
C SER A 210 -29.52 -10.78 2.86
N THR A 211 -28.56 -10.41 3.70
CA THR A 211 -28.57 -9.19 4.52
C THR A 211 -27.32 -8.33 4.29
N ILE A 212 -26.48 -8.68 3.31
CA ILE A 212 -25.32 -7.88 2.89
C ILE A 212 -25.51 -7.46 1.45
N ASP A 213 -25.55 -6.16 1.22
CA ASP A 213 -25.41 -5.57 -0.11
C ASP A 213 -24.03 -4.92 -0.25
N VAL A 214 -23.58 -4.71 -1.49
CA VAL A 214 -22.26 -4.14 -1.78
C VAL A 214 -22.34 -3.03 -2.82
N ILE A 215 -21.63 -1.94 -2.58
CA ILE A 215 -21.19 -1.01 -3.62
C ILE A 215 -19.78 -1.46 -4.02
N PRO A 216 -19.62 -2.06 -5.21
CA PRO A 216 -18.39 -2.75 -5.57
C PRO A 216 -17.29 -1.80 -6.03
N SER A 217 -16.08 -2.34 -6.13
CA SER A 217 -14.93 -1.73 -6.79
C SER A 217 -14.48 -2.55 -8.00
N CYS A 218 -13.58 -1.99 -8.79
CA CYS A 218 -12.89 -2.70 -9.86
C CYS A 218 -11.53 -2.06 -10.13
N ALA A 219 -10.67 -2.71 -10.92
CA ALA A 219 -9.36 -2.19 -11.26
C ALA A 219 -9.40 -0.77 -11.86
N ASN A 220 -10.46 -0.45 -12.61
CA ASN A 220 -10.65 0.90 -13.16
C ASN A 220 -10.93 1.95 -12.08
N ALA A 221 -11.37 1.57 -10.87
CA ALA A 221 -11.56 2.51 -9.77
C ALA A 221 -10.25 3.21 -9.35
N ALA A 222 -9.07 2.64 -9.68
CA ALA A 222 -7.79 3.33 -9.48
C ALA A 222 -7.70 4.66 -10.26
N PHE A 223 -8.50 4.80 -11.32
CA PHE A 223 -8.61 6.01 -12.12
C PHE A 223 -9.36 7.15 -11.41
N VAL A 224 -10.17 6.84 -10.38
CA VAL A 224 -10.97 7.82 -9.64
C VAL A 224 -10.12 8.95 -9.09
N GLU A 225 -8.94 8.62 -8.58
CA GLU A 225 -7.99 9.58 -8.01
C GLU A 225 -7.60 10.66 -9.03
N PHE A 226 -7.27 10.25 -10.25
CA PHE A 226 -6.92 11.18 -11.33
C PHE A 226 -8.12 11.99 -11.80
N ALA A 227 -9.24 11.30 -12.04
CA ALA A 227 -10.43 11.92 -12.60
C ALA A 227 -10.98 12.99 -11.64
N SER A 228 -11.01 12.67 -10.36
CA SER A 228 -11.44 13.58 -9.30
C SER A 228 -10.56 14.81 -9.23
N ALA A 229 -9.23 14.66 -9.35
CA ALA A 229 -8.32 15.80 -9.40
C ALA A 229 -8.56 16.69 -10.64
N GLN A 230 -8.79 16.09 -11.81
CA GLN A 230 -9.09 16.83 -13.04
C GLN A 230 -10.39 17.64 -12.90
N TYR A 231 -11.47 17.01 -12.45
CA TYR A 231 -12.75 17.70 -12.28
C TYR A 231 -12.71 18.71 -11.14
N ARG A 232 -11.94 18.47 -10.07
CA ARG A 232 -11.74 19.46 -9.01
C ARG A 232 -10.95 20.69 -9.46
N ALA A 233 -10.05 20.53 -10.43
CA ALA A 233 -9.33 21.66 -11.03
C ALA A 233 -10.25 22.53 -11.91
N LEU A 234 -11.16 21.87 -12.65
CA LEU A 234 -12.19 22.54 -13.46
C LEU A 234 -13.28 23.17 -12.60
N HIS A 235 -13.69 22.49 -11.52
CA HIS A 235 -14.79 22.87 -10.66
C HIS A 235 -14.28 23.19 -9.25
N LYS A 236 -13.69 24.38 -9.08
CA LYS A 236 -13.00 24.70 -7.82
C LYS A 236 -13.90 24.85 -6.60
N ALA A 237 -15.19 25.05 -6.81
CA ALA A 237 -16.19 25.09 -5.76
C ALA A 237 -16.75 23.70 -5.39
N TRP A 238 -16.35 22.63 -6.09
CA TRP A 238 -16.86 21.29 -5.82
C TRP A 238 -16.29 20.76 -4.49
N SER A 239 -17.20 20.46 -3.55
CA SER A 239 -16.91 19.89 -2.24
C SER A 239 -16.67 18.37 -2.34
N PHE A 240 -15.60 18.00 -3.07
CA PHE A 240 -15.32 16.62 -3.50
C PHE A 240 -15.21 15.59 -2.36
N PHE A 241 -14.89 16.02 -1.15
CA PHE A 241 -14.73 15.14 0.02
C PHE A 241 -16.08 14.72 0.62
N GLY A 242 -17.16 15.41 0.28
CA GLY A 242 -18.51 15.15 0.77
C GLY A 242 -19.35 14.22 -0.10
N CYS A 243 -18.84 13.75 -1.24
CA CYS A 243 -19.62 13.02 -2.24
C CYS A 243 -20.31 11.78 -1.66
N ILE A 244 -19.54 10.96 -0.93
CA ILE A 244 -20.07 9.71 -0.36
C ILE A 244 -21.01 9.99 0.81
N SER A 245 -20.72 10.99 1.65
CA SER A 245 -21.63 11.35 2.74
C SER A 245 -23.00 11.75 2.19
N ARG A 246 -23.04 12.67 1.23
CA ARG A 246 -24.29 13.13 0.60
C ARG A 246 -25.05 11.98 -0.05
N TYR A 247 -24.36 11.13 -0.81
CA TYR A 247 -24.98 9.95 -1.42
C TYR A 247 -25.61 9.02 -0.37
N LEU A 248 -24.91 8.75 0.73
CA LEU A 248 -25.43 7.88 1.79
C LEU A 248 -26.54 8.53 2.61
N ASP A 249 -26.59 9.86 2.70
CA ASP A 249 -27.68 10.62 3.33
C ASP A 249 -28.97 10.59 2.50
N GLU A 250 -28.91 10.23 1.21
CA GLU A 250 -30.09 10.03 0.36
C GLU A 250 -30.75 8.66 0.53
N LEU A 251 -30.07 7.70 1.17
CA LEU A 251 -30.63 6.38 1.42
C LEU A 251 -31.65 6.46 2.56
N PRO A 252 -32.76 5.70 2.50
CA PRO A 252 -33.69 5.61 3.63
C PRO A 252 -32.98 5.19 4.91
N ASP A 253 -33.25 5.91 6.01
CA ASP A 253 -32.68 5.63 7.34
C ASP A 253 -32.85 4.17 7.77
N ASP A 254 -33.95 3.55 7.36
CA ASP A 254 -34.26 2.17 7.69
C ASP A 254 -33.76 1.16 6.64
N GLN A 255 -32.98 1.53 5.62
CA GLN A 255 -32.50 0.57 4.61
C GLN A 255 -31.38 -0.33 5.18
N TYR A 256 -30.40 0.27 5.86
CA TYR A 256 -29.26 -0.42 6.46
C TYR A 256 -29.13 -0.06 7.94
N ASP A 257 -28.58 -0.97 8.73
CA ASP A 257 -28.27 -0.72 10.13
C ASP A 257 -26.79 -0.28 10.28
N ILE A 258 -25.91 -0.86 9.44
CA ILE A 258 -24.46 -0.63 9.47
C ILE A 258 -23.94 -0.51 8.03
N ILE A 259 -23.02 0.42 7.80
CA ILE A 259 -22.29 0.56 6.54
C ILE A 259 -20.79 0.45 6.82
N ILE A 260 -20.09 -0.42 6.09
CA ILE A 260 -18.66 -0.70 6.31
C ILE A 260 -17.88 -0.34 5.05
N PHE A 261 -16.80 0.41 5.20
CA PHE A 261 -15.92 0.83 4.09
C PHE A 261 -14.60 0.05 4.14
N ASP A 262 -14.25 -0.60 3.03
CA ASP A 262 -12.91 -1.15 2.81
C ASP A 262 -12.07 -0.14 2.04
N CYS A 263 -11.04 0.41 2.68
CA CYS A 263 -10.28 1.54 2.14
C CYS A 263 -8.96 1.09 1.48
N PRO A 264 -8.55 1.74 0.37
CA PRO A 264 -7.24 1.50 -0.23
C PRO A 264 -6.10 1.94 0.71
N PRO A 265 -4.86 1.44 0.51
CA PRO A 265 -3.70 1.78 1.34
C PRO A 265 -3.13 3.20 1.14
N ALA A 266 -3.74 4.09 0.37
CA ALA A 266 -3.22 5.43 0.08
C ALA A 266 -4.19 6.53 0.54
N ILE A 267 -3.70 7.70 0.99
CA ILE A 267 -4.56 8.90 1.08
C ILE A 267 -4.76 9.44 -0.33
N GLY A 268 -6.02 9.51 -0.73
CA GLY A 268 -6.46 10.07 -1.99
C GLY A 268 -7.92 10.51 -1.87
N TYR A 269 -8.49 10.96 -2.98
CA TYR A 269 -9.89 11.34 -3.10
C TYR A 269 -10.85 10.26 -2.59
N GLN A 270 -10.57 8.98 -2.86
CA GLN A 270 -11.42 7.86 -2.42
C GLN A 270 -11.36 7.64 -0.91
N SER A 271 -10.16 7.50 -0.35
CA SER A 271 -9.98 7.25 1.09
C SER A 271 -10.32 8.47 1.94
N LEU A 272 -10.15 9.70 1.44
CA LEU A 272 -10.65 10.91 2.08
C LEU A 272 -12.18 10.93 2.11
N ASN A 273 -12.86 10.58 1.02
CA ASN A 273 -14.31 10.46 1.01
C ASN A 273 -14.79 9.39 2.00
N ALA A 274 -14.11 8.24 2.07
CA ALA A 274 -14.44 7.18 3.02
C ALA A 274 -14.28 7.68 4.47
N ALA A 275 -13.14 8.30 4.80
CA ALA A 275 -12.88 8.83 6.14
C ALA A 275 -13.85 9.98 6.50
N PHE A 276 -14.16 10.86 5.55
CA PHE A 276 -15.09 11.97 5.75
C PHE A 276 -16.54 11.49 5.94
N ALA A 277 -16.95 10.43 5.26
CA ALA A 277 -18.28 9.86 5.42
C ALA A 277 -18.44 8.96 6.65
N ALA A 278 -17.34 8.47 7.24
CA ALA A 278 -17.38 7.50 8.33
C ALA A 278 -17.64 8.15 9.70
N ASP A 279 -18.42 7.50 10.54
CA ASP A 279 -18.63 7.88 11.94
C ASP A 279 -17.54 7.30 12.83
N ILE A 280 -17.17 6.03 12.59
CA ILE A 280 -16.13 5.30 13.32
C ILE A 280 -14.98 4.97 12.39
N LEU A 281 -13.74 5.17 12.84
CA LEU A 281 -12.53 4.77 12.13
C LEU A 281 -11.84 3.60 12.85
N TYR A 282 -11.85 2.42 12.25
CA TYR A 282 -10.99 1.31 12.65
C TYR A 282 -9.67 1.34 11.87
N VAL A 283 -8.56 1.27 12.61
CA VAL A 283 -7.20 1.30 12.06
C VAL A 283 -6.50 -0.03 12.37
N PRO A 284 -6.52 -1.00 11.44
CA PRO A 284 -5.86 -2.28 11.64
C PRO A 284 -4.33 -2.12 11.61
N SER A 285 -3.63 -2.65 12.61
CA SER A 285 -2.16 -2.61 12.70
C SER A 285 -1.60 -3.99 13.05
N GLY A 286 -0.47 -4.35 12.45
CA GLY A 286 0.27 -5.56 12.84
C GLY A 286 1.03 -5.40 14.16
N PRO A 287 1.52 -6.50 14.75
CA PRO A 287 2.19 -6.52 16.04
C PRO A 287 3.70 -6.32 15.94
N GLY A 288 4.15 -5.45 15.03
CA GLY A 288 5.57 -5.15 14.81
C GLY A 288 5.89 -3.66 14.89
N TYR A 289 7.17 -3.36 15.08
CA TYR A 289 7.65 -1.99 15.27
C TYR A 289 7.42 -1.11 14.03
N TRP A 290 7.66 -1.66 12.84
CA TRP A 290 7.41 -0.94 11.58
C TRP A 290 5.91 -0.72 11.32
N GLU A 291 5.04 -1.61 11.81
CA GLU A 291 3.59 -1.38 11.78
C GLU A 291 3.14 -0.29 12.75
N TYR A 292 3.77 -0.18 13.92
CA TYR A 292 3.54 0.91 14.86
C TYR A 292 3.89 2.27 14.24
N ASP A 293 5.09 2.40 13.66
CA ASP A 293 5.55 3.64 13.03
C ASP A 293 4.65 4.03 11.83
N SER A 294 4.33 3.06 10.97
CA SER A 294 3.42 3.29 9.83
C SER A 294 2.02 3.70 10.26
N THR A 295 1.50 3.17 11.38
CA THR A 295 0.17 3.50 11.88
C THR A 295 0.13 4.90 12.50
N THR A 296 1.19 5.28 13.18
CA THR A 296 1.34 6.64 13.75
C THR A 296 1.45 7.67 12.63
N SER A 297 2.26 7.40 11.60
CA SER A 297 2.37 8.25 10.40
C SER A 297 1.03 8.37 9.66
N TYR A 298 0.26 7.28 9.58
CA TYR A 298 -1.09 7.28 9.02
C TYR A 298 -2.05 8.22 9.75
N LEU A 299 -2.11 8.12 11.08
CA LEU A 299 -2.97 8.98 11.88
C LEU A 299 -2.56 10.45 11.75
N GLY A 300 -1.26 10.75 11.74
CA GLY A 300 -0.74 12.10 11.50
C GLY A 300 -1.18 12.67 10.16
N GLN A 301 -0.91 11.96 9.06
CA GLN A 301 -1.26 12.42 7.72
C GLN A 301 -2.79 12.55 7.50
N LEU A 302 -3.58 11.64 8.09
CA LEU A 302 -5.04 11.78 8.06
C LEU A 302 -5.50 13.01 8.85
N GLY A 303 -4.87 13.27 10.01
CA GLY A 303 -5.10 14.47 10.81
C GLY A 303 -4.83 15.75 10.02
N ASP A 304 -3.64 15.85 9.42
CA ASP A 304 -3.23 16.99 8.59
C ASP A 304 -4.20 17.20 7.43
N ALA A 305 -4.57 16.13 6.72
CA ALA A 305 -5.52 16.22 5.61
C ALA A 305 -6.92 16.69 6.05
N MET A 306 -7.39 16.26 7.23
CA MET A 306 -8.68 16.71 7.78
C MET A 306 -8.61 18.18 8.26
N GLU A 307 -7.47 18.62 8.77
CA GLU A 307 -7.21 20.02 9.15
C GLU A 307 -7.16 20.93 7.91
N ASP A 308 -6.48 20.49 6.84
CA ASP A 308 -6.44 21.18 5.55
C ASP A 308 -7.84 21.32 4.94
N ILE A 309 -8.67 20.28 5.03
CA ILE A 309 -10.08 20.35 4.61
C ILE A 309 -10.83 21.36 5.49
N SER A 310 -10.67 21.27 6.81
CA SER A 310 -11.37 22.14 7.76
C SER A 310 -11.04 23.62 7.56
N SER A 311 -9.77 23.94 7.32
CA SER A 311 -9.29 25.32 7.18
C SER A 311 -9.47 25.86 5.76
N GLY A 312 -9.14 25.06 4.74
CA GLY A 312 -9.14 25.48 3.34
C GLY A 312 -10.50 25.49 2.67
N PHE A 313 -11.50 24.79 3.23
CA PHE A 313 -12.80 24.58 2.58
C PHE A 313 -14.00 24.98 3.45
N ALA A 314 -13.79 25.70 4.56
CA ALA A 314 -14.86 26.09 5.49
C ALA A 314 -16.07 26.74 4.79
N THR A 315 -15.83 27.74 3.93
CA THR A 315 -16.90 28.43 3.18
C THR A 315 -17.62 27.48 2.21
N LEU A 316 -16.86 26.72 1.42
CA LEU A 316 -17.43 25.76 0.46
C LEU A 316 -18.24 24.67 1.14
N ALA A 317 -17.80 24.21 2.31
CA ALA A 317 -18.50 23.23 3.11
C ALA A 317 -19.81 23.81 3.65
N GLN A 318 -19.80 25.03 4.18
CA GLN A 318 -21.01 25.71 4.65
C GLN A 318 -22.04 25.86 3.51
N ASP A 319 -21.60 26.30 2.34
CA ASP A 319 -22.46 26.43 1.16
C ASP A 319 -23.04 25.09 0.71
N ALA A 320 -22.28 23.99 0.89
CA ALA A 320 -22.70 22.62 0.58
C ALA A 320 -23.47 21.92 1.71
N GLY A 321 -23.78 22.61 2.81
CA GLY A 321 -24.46 22.02 3.98
C GLY A 321 -23.61 21.00 4.75
N ILE A 322 -22.29 21.03 4.59
CA ILE A 322 -21.33 20.15 5.24
C ILE A 322 -20.80 20.81 6.51
N SER A 323 -20.82 20.07 7.62
CA SER A 323 -20.23 20.51 8.88
C SER A 323 -18.73 20.22 8.93
N LEU A 324 -17.93 21.26 9.21
CA LEU A 324 -16.50 21.16 9.52
C LEU A 324 -16.19 21.76 10.91
N PRO A 325 -15.16 21.26 11.63
CA PRO A 325 -14.34 20.10 11.30
C PRO A 325 -15.14 18.79 11.36
N LYS A 326 -14.73 17.79 10.58
CA LYS A 326 -15.24 16.42 10.70
C LYS A 326 -14.96 15.90 12.11
N LYS A 327 -15.95 15.27 12.74
CA LYS A 327 -15.81 14.59 14.03
C LYS A 327 -16.14 13.12 13.87
N PHE A 328 -15.24 12.26 14.32
CA PHE A 328 -15.51 10.83 14.49
C PHE A 328 -16.22 10.62 15.82
N ASP A 329 -17.19 9.71 15.85
CA ASP A 329 -17.80 9.21 17.08
C ASP A 329 -16.82 8.33 17.86
N ASP A 330 -15.95 7.60 17.15
CA ASP A 330 -14.88 6.79 17.74
C ASP A 330 -13.73 6.54 16.76
N VAL A 331 -12.51 6.39 17.27
CA VAL A 331 -11.31 6.00 16.49
C VAL A 331 -10.60 4.89 17.27
N ARG A 332 -10.45 3.72 16.64
CA ARG A 332 -9.96 2.52 17.32
C ARG A 332 -8.84 1.83 16.56
N LEU A 333 -7.77 1.52 17.27
CA LEU A 333 -6.65 0.73 16.79
C LEU A 333 -6.93 -0.75 17.00
N LEU A 334 -6.93 -1.51 15.91
CA LEU A 334 -7.22 -2.93 15.93
C LEU A 334 -5.95 -3.73 15.65
N MET A 335 -5.43 -4.40 16.67
CA MET A 335 -4.27 -5.27 16.48
C MET A 335 -4.67 -6.47 15.62
N THR A 336 -3.96 -6.72 14.52
CA THR A 336 -4.21 -7.84 13.59
C THR A 336 -2.97 -8.70 13.44
N ARG A 337 -3.13 -9.92 12.90
CA ARG A 337 -2.04 -10.89 12.74
C ARG A 337 -1.31 -11.17 14.07
N PHE A 338 -2.05 -11.08 15.17
CA PHE A 338 -1.52 -11.30 16.51
C PHE A 338 -1.29 -12.79 16.76
N GLU A 339 -0.35 -13.13 17.63
CA GLU A 339 -0.10 -14.52 18.06
C GLU A 339 0.07 -14.47 19.57
N ALA A 340 -0.87 -15.03 20.32
CA ALA A 340 -0.85 -15.00 21.78
C ALA A 340 0.34 -15.74 22.39
N SER A 341 0.91 -16.71 21.67
CA SER A 341 2.12 -17.43 22.09
C SER A 341 3.42 -16.66 21.85
N ASN A 342 3.37 -15.54 21.11
CA ASN A 342 4.55 -14.80 20.69
C ASN A 342 4.86 -13.65 21.68
N PRO A 343 5.97 -13.72 22.45
CA PRO A 343 6.31 -12.70 23.44
C PRO A 343 6.50 -11.30 22.85
N LEU A 344 6.98 -11.20 21.61
CA LEU A 344 7.15 -9.92 20.93
C LEU A 344 5.81 -9.26 20.61
N HIS A 345 4.81 -10.06 20.21
CA HIS A 345 3.47 -9.55 19.93
C HIS A 345 2.80 -9.05 21.21
N ILE A 346 2.91 -9.81 22.31
CA ILE A 346 2.40 -9.39 23.63
C ILE A 346 3.07 -8.07 24.06
N ALA A 347 4.39 -7.96 23.95
CA ALA A 347 5.13 -6.76 24.29
C ALA A 347 4.70 -5.56 23.43
N MET A 348 4.51 -5.77 22.11
CA MET A 348 4.06 -4.73 21.20
C MET A 348 2.62 -4.29 21.50
N MET A 349 1.70 -5.21 21.82
CA MET A 349 0.34 -4.87 22.26
C MET A 349 0.37 -4.05 23.55
N GLY A 350 1.28 -4.37 24.48
CA GLY A 350 1.55 -3.55 25.66
C GLY A 350 2.02 -2.15 25.30
N ALA A 351 2.95 -2.02 24.35
CA ALA A 351 3.44 -0.72 23.88
C ALA A 351 2.33 0.12 23.22
N PHE A 352 1.49 -0.48 22.36
CA PHE A 352 0.34 0.20 21.77
C PHE A 352 -0.63 0.70 22.85
N ARG A 353 -0.96 -0.15 23.84
CA ARG A 353 -1.84 0.25 24.96
C ARG A 353 -1.22 1.36 25.82
N ASN A 354 0.10 1.36 26.00
CA ASN A 354 0.78 2.42 26.75
C ASN A 354 0.73 3.78 26.02
N VAL A 355 0.77 3.78 24.69
CA VAL A 355 0.78 5.01 23.87
C VAL A 355 -0.64 5.52 23.59
N PHE A 356 -1.51 4.63 23.12
CA PHE A 356 -2.84 4.97 22.62
C PHE A 356 -3.96 4.70 23.64
N GLY A 357 -3.64 4.07 24.78
CA GLY A 357 -4.57 3.89 25.88
C GLY A 357 -5.84 3.14 25.46
N ASP A 358 -6.98 3.75 25.76
CA ASP A 358 -8.30 3.20 25.50
C ASP A 358 -8.63 3.13 24.00
N ASP A 359 -7.90 3.83 23.12
CA ASP A 359 -8.14 3.78 21.68
C ASP A 359 -7.72 2.43 21.07
N VAL A 360 -6.94 1.60 21.79
CA VAL A 360 -6.62 0.23 21.37
C VAL A 360 -7.78 -0.69 21.71
N CYS A 361 -8.28 -1.43 20.71
CA CYS A 361 -9.26 -2.47 20.94
C CYS A 361 -8.79 -3.47 22.01
N LYS A 362 -9.69 -3.85 22.90
CA LYS A 362 -9.39 -4.76 24.02
C LYS A 362 -8.74 -6.05 23.53
N ASN A 363 -9.28 -6.60 22.44
CA ASN A 363 -8.85 -7.88 21.91
C ASN A 363 -8.22 -7.72 20.53
N ALA A 364 -7.23 -8.56 20.24
CA ALA A 364 -6.54 -8.60 18.97
C ALA A 364 -7.18 -9.62 18.01
N ILE A 365 -7.03 -9.41 16.71
CA ILE A 365 -7.34 -10.41 15.68
C ILE A 365 -6.09 -11.26 15.46
N GLU A 366 -6.20 -12.53 15.81
CA GLU A 366 -5.08 -13.46 15.66
C GLU A 366 -4.84 -13.91 14.22
N MET A 367 -3.60 -14.29 13.93
CA MET A 367 -3.24 -14.97 12.70
C MET A 367 -3.51 -16.47 12.85
N THR A 368 -4.60 -16.97 12.26
CA THR A 368 -4.91 -18.40 12.27
C THR A 368 -4.84 -19.02 10.88
N ARG A 369 -4.61 -20.34 10.84
CA ARG A 369 -4.67 -21.12 9.61
C ARG A 369 -6.05 -21.04 8.93
N ALA A 370 -7.14 -20.92 9.70
CA ALA A 370 -8.48 -20.78 9.15
C ALA A 370 -8.67 -19.44 8.42
N VAL A 371 -8.17 -18.34 8.99
CA VAL A 371 -8.17 -17.02 8.33
C VAL A 371 -7.27 -17.05 7.08
N GLU A 372 -6.10 -17.69 7.16
CA GLU A 372 -5.20 -17.84 6.02
C GLU A 372 -5.83 -18.67 4.89
N GLN A 373 -6.42 -19.83 5.22
CA GLN A 373 -7.05 -20.72 4.26
C GLN A 373 -8.29 -20.08 3.62
N SER A 374 -9.16 -19.45 4.40
CA SER A 374 -10.35 -18.76 3.87
C SER A 374 -9.97 -17.61 2.94
N GLY A 375 -8.93 -16.85 3.26
CA GLY A 375 -8.37 -15.83 2.37
C GLY A 375 -7.91 -16.39 1.01
N ARG A 376 -7.30 -17.58 0.96
CA ARG A 376 -6.88 -18.23 -0.29
C ARG A 376 -8.07 -18.57 -1.22
N PHE A 377 -9.25 -18.78 -0.67
CA PHE A 377 -10.47 -19.10 -1.42
C PHE A 377 -11.40 -17.87 -1.62
N GLN A 378 -10.95 -16.65 -1.29
CA GLN A 378 -11.78 -15.43 -1.36
C GLN A 378 -13.10 -15.58 -0.59
N GLN A 379 -13.01 -16.18 0.59
CA GLN A 379 -14.14 -16.43 1.48
C GLN A 379 -13.80 -15.97 2.88
N SER A 380 -14.82 -15.66 3.68
CA SER A 380 -14.65 -15.53 5.13
C SER A 380 -14.68 -16.91 5.79
N VAL A 381 -14.20 -16.99 7.03
CA VAL A 381 -14.32 -18.22 7.85
C VAL A 381 -15.77 -18.66 8.03
N TYR A 382 -16.74 -17.74 7.97
CA TYR A 382 -18.17 -18.04 8.09
C TYR A 382 -18.75 -18.77 6.88
N GLU A 383 -18.10 -18.64 5.72
CA GLU A 383 -18.54 -19.25 4.47
C GLU A 383 -17.96 -20.66 4.29
N GLN A 384 -16.92 -21.01 5.05
CA GLN A 384 -16.34 -22.34 5.05
C GLN A 384 -17.22 -23.32 5.82
N ASP A 385 -17.41 -24.50 5.23
CA ASP A 385 -18.05 -25.62 5.92
C ASP A 385 -17.03 -26.27 6.85
N TYR A 386 -17.31 -26.29 8.15
CA TYR A 386 -16.42 -26.87 9.15
C TYR A 386 -16.15 -28.37 8.91
N ARG A 387 -17.02 -29.07 8.16
CA ARG A 387 -16.80 -30.48 7.76
C ARG A 387 -15.70 -30.64 6.72
N GLN A 388 -15.40 -29.57 5.99
CA GLN A 388 -14.35 -29.50 4.99
C GLN A 388 -13.04 -28.94 5.58
N MET A 389 -13.07 -28.46 6.82
CA MET A 389 -11.88 -28.09 7.58
C MET A 389 -11.20 -29.38 8.09
N THR A 390 -9.87 -29.43 8.03
CA THR A 390 -9.10 -30.53 8.63
C THR A 390 -9.38 -30.53 10.14
N LEU A 391 -9.96 -31.63 10.67
CA LEU A 391 -10.45 -31.84 12.04
C LEU A 391 -9.77 -30.97 13.12
N VAL A 392 -10.55 -30.08 13.76
CA VAL A 392 -10.20 -29.47 15.04
C VAL A 392 -11.38 -29.65 16.00
N THR A 393 -11.13 -30.26 17.16
CA THR A 393 -12.12 -30.63 18.19
C THR A 393 -12.28 -29.51 19.21
N ALA A 394 -13.50 -28.98 19.39
CA ALA A 394 -13.80 -27.91 20.36
C ALA A 394 -14.29 -28.44 21.72
N ARG A 395 -13.92 -27.77 22.82
CA ARG A 395 -14.62 -27.82 24.13
C ARG A 395 -15.23 -26.43 24.42
N VAL A 396 -16.34 -26.38 25.15
CA VAL A 396 -17.06 -25.11 25.46
C VAL A 396 -16.88 -24.80 26.96
N SER A 397 -16.30 -23.66 27.31
CA SER A 397 -16.34 -23.13 28.68
C SER A 397 -17.50 -22.15 28.85
N SER A 398 -18.08 -22.08 30.05
CA SER A 398 -19.33 -21.35 30.32
C SER A 398 -19.05 -20.11 31.18
N GLY A 399 -19.17 -18.91 30.58
CA GLY A 399 -19.04 -17.62 31.27
C GLY A 399 -19.79 -16.49 30.54
N PRO A 400 -20.20 -15.42 31.24
CA PRO A 400 -20.92 -14.29 30.63
C PRO A 400 -19.92 -13.23 30.13
N ALA A 401 -19.52 -13.30 28.86
CA ALA A 401 -18.66 -12.31 28.18
C ALA A 401 -19.39 -11.59 27.03
N ASP A 402 -18.90 -10.43 26.62
CA ASP A 402 -19.50 -9.60 25.57
C ASP A 402 -19.26 -10.22 24.18
N ARG A 403 -20.16 -10.02 23.20
CA ARG A 403 -20.15 -10.84 21.95
C ARG A 403 -18.92 -10.66 21.04
N ILE A 404 -18.19 -9.56 21.17
CA ILE A 404 -16.88 -9.38 20.53
C ILE A 404 -15.79 -10.21 21.23
N ASP A 405 -15.89 -10.43 22.55
CA ASP A 405 -14.98 -11.32 23.29
C ASP A 405 -15.18 -12.77 22.83
N LEU A 406 -16.44 -13.19 22.61
CA LEU A 406 -16.77 -14.51 22.02
C LEU A 406 -16.22 -14.71 20.59
N TYR A 407 -15.98 -13.63 19.84
CA TYR A 407 -15.37 -13.70 18.51
C TYR A 407 -13.85 -13.92 18.58
N ILE A 408 -13.19 -13.43 19.63
CA ILE A 408 -11.79 -13.72 19.91
C ILE A 408 -11.64 -15.13 20.50
N ASP A 409 -12.54 -15.58 21.38
CA ASP A 409 -12.50 -16.94 21.95
C ASP A 409 -12.73 -18.04 20.89
N MET A 410 -13.53 -17.77 19.84
CA MET A 410 -13.72 -18.70 18.71
C MET A 410 -12.44 -18.88 17.88
N VAL A 411 -11.57 -17.87 17.90
CA VAL A 411 -10.24 -17.87 17.28
C VAL A 411 -9.22 -18.51 18.24
N GLU A 412 -9.44 -18.42 19.54
CA GLU A 412 -8.50 -18.77 20.63
C GLU A 412 -8.32 -20.28 20.88
N GLU A 413 -9.34 -21.15 20.73
CA GLU A 413 -9.22 -22.56 21.21
C GLU A 413 -9.00 -23.65 20.14
N ASN A 414 -8.75 -23.31 18.88
CA ASN A 414 -8.45 -24.28 17.82
C ASN A 414 -6.95 -24.31 17.42
N VAL A 415 -6.05 -24.64 18.36
CA VAL A 415 -4.81 -25.46 18.19
C VAL A 415 -3.75 -25.17 19.27
N ILE A 416 -3.67 -26.06 20.27
CA ILE A 416 -2.45 -26.45 21.01
C ILE A 416 -2.62 -27.97 21.15
N ARG A 417 -1.85 -28.89 20.56
CA ARG A 417 -0.39 -29.07 20.48
C ARG A 417 -0.11 -30.18 19.45
N GLU A 418 1.07 -30.20 18.86
CA GLU A 418 1.62 -31.43 18.28
C GLU A 418 1.80 -32.48 19.39
N ASP A 419 1.66 -33.76 18.98
CA ASP A 419 1.87 -35.00 19.73
C ASP A 419 0.63 -35.61 20.38
N LEU A 420 -0.10 -36.44 19.62
CA LEU A 420 -0.79 -37.67 20.06
C LEU A 420 -1.25 -38.46 18.81
N SER A 421 -0.99 -39.77 18.77
CA SER A 421 -1.30 -40.61 17.60
C SER A 421 -2.74 -41.15 17.63
N PHE A 422 -3.27 -41.50 16.45
CA PHE A 422 -4.66 -41.97 16.23
C PHE A 422 -5.11 -43.13 17.17
N ALA A 423 -4.17 -43.93 17.67
CA ALA A 423 -4.44 -45.02 18.60
C ALA A 423 -4.82 -44.55 20.02
N GLU A 424 -4.31 -43.41 20.47
CA GLU A 424 -4.54 -42.87 21.81
C GLU A 424 -5.87 -42.08 21.88
N MET A 425 -6.24 -41.40 20.77
CA MET A 425 -7.56 -40.78 20.62
C MET A 425 -8.69 -41.81 20.54
N ALA A 426 -8.46 -42.95 19.88
CA ALA A 426 -9.42 -44.05 19.85
C ALA A 426 -9.65 -44.63 21.25
N GLN A 427 -8.61 -44.76 22.08
CA GLN A 427 -8.73 -45.26 23.45
C GLN A 427 -9.55 -44.30 24.33
N VAL A 428 -9.32 -42.97 24.24
CA VAL A 428 -10.08 -41.96 25.01
C VAL A 428 -11.53 -41.87 24.55
N ALA A 429 -11.80 -41.98 23.24
CA ALA A 429 -13.15 -41.99 22.70
C ALA A 429 -13.90 -43.29 23.02
N ILE A 430 -13.21 -44.44 23.05
CA ILE A 430 -13.78 -45.73 23.48
C ILE A 430 -14.05 -45.72 24.99
N THR A 431 -13.16 -45.15 25.82
CA THR A 431 -13.38 -44.98 27.26
C THR A 431 -14.50 -43.97 27.57
N ALA A 432 -14.64 -42.90 26.79
CA ALA A 432 -15.70 -41.90 26.96
C ALA A 432 -17.07 -42.36 26.39
N ALA A 433 -17.07 -43.23 25.38
CA ALA A 433 -18.28 -43.82 24.81
C ALA A 433 -18.74 -45.10 25.53
N ALA A 434 -17.84 -45.77 26.28
CA ALA A 434 -18.16 -46.94 27.08
C ALA A 434 -18.67 -46.60 28.50
N ASP A 435 -18.64 -45.33 28.92
CA ASP A 435 -19.16 -44.93 30.23
C ASP A 435 -20.66 -44.57 30.17
N ALA A 436 -21.45 -45.60 29.91
CA ALA A 436 -22.85 -45.65 30.31
C ALA A 436 -22.95 -46.54 31.56
N GLY A 437 -22.50 -46.02 32.69
CA GLY A 437 -22.82 -46.58 34.00
C GLY A 437 -21.61 -46.97 34.85
N MET A 438 -21.27 -46.10 35.80
CA MET A 438 -20.83 -46.53 37.13
C MET A 438 -21.75 -45.93 38.20
N GLU A 439 -22.96 -46.47 38.29
CA GLU A 439 -23.37 -47.00 39.59
C GLU A 439 -22.68 -48.37 39.74
N GLY A 440 -21.72 -48.48 40.66
CA GLY A 440 -21.33 -49.76 41.25
C GLY A 440 -20.00 -50.37 40.79
N GLN A 441 -18.98 -50.15 41.64
CA GLN A 441 -18.01 -51.14 42.15
C GLN A 441 -17.36 -52.15 41.19
N GLY A 442 -16.02 -52.12 41.17
CA GLY A 442 -15.20 -53.33 41.01
C GLY A 442 -14.26 -53.32 39.81
N ALA A 443 -13.05 -52.81 40.03
CA ALA A 443 -11.90 -53.07 39.19
C ALA A 443 -11.57 -54.57 39.17
N ASP A 444 -11.12 -55.09 38.03
CA ASP A 444 -10.03 -56.06 38.02
C ASP A 444 -9.30 -56.09 36.66
N ILE A 445 -8.06 -55.60 36.73
CA ILE A 445 -6.84 -56.11 36.08
C ILE A 445 -6.67 -55.87 34.58
N LEU A 446 -5.93 -54.80 34.24
CA LEU A 446 -4.57 -54.94 33.68
C LEU A 446 -3.76 -53.67 34.00
N ASP A 447 -2.63 -53.87 34.68
CA ASP A 447 -1.87 -52.88 35.45
C ASP A 447 -1.02 -51.97 34.55
N ALA A 448 -1.28 -50.66 34.62
CA ALA A 448 -0.54 -49.62 33.91
C ALA A 448 0.95 -49.54 34.32
N LYS A 449 1.37 -50.25 35.38
CA LYS A 449 2.77 -50.34 35.80
C LYS A 449 3.64 -51.13 34.84
N ASP A 450 3.14 -52.14 34.14
CA ASP A 450 4.00 -52.97 33.26
C ASP A 450 4.32 -52.27 31.94
N VAL A 451 3.40 -51.43 31.44
CA VAL A 451 3.61 -50.62 30.22
C VAL A 451 4.52 -49.43 30.51
N TYR A 452 4.37 -48.79 31.68
CA TYR A 452 5.26 -47.71 32.11
C TYR A 452 6.68 -48.21 32.43
N SER A 453 6.82 -49.45 32.91
CA SER A 453 8.12 -50.08 33.21
C SER A 453 8.87 -50.59 31.98
N ALA A 454 8.17 -50.85 30.87
CA ALA A 454 8.77 -51.24 29.60
C ALA A 454 9.29 -50.02 28.79
N LEU A 455 8.65 -48.85 28.94
CA LEU A 455 9.05 -47.61 28.26
C LEU A 455 10.21 -46.88 28.96
N MET A 456 10.45 -47.14 30.25
CA MET A 456 11.55 -46.54 31.03
C MET A 456 12.85 -47.38 31.07
N LYS A 457 12.97 -48.41 30.22
CA LYS A 457 14.15 -49.29 30.14
C LYS A 457 14.88 -49.23 28.80
N THR A 458 15.12 -48.04 28.28
CA THR A 458 16.32 -47.72 27.47
C THR A 458 16.44 -46.21 27.33
N GLN A 459 17.07 -45.58 28.32
CA GLN A 459 18.17 -44.63 28.17
C GLN A 459 18.34 -43.87 29.48
N GLY A 460 19.42 -44.20 30.18
CA GLY A 460 20.07 -43.36 31.18
C GLY A 460 21.55 -43.76 31.17
N PRO A 461 22.46 -43.01 31.83
CA PRO A 461 22.20 -42.00 32.86
C PRO A 461 23.08 -40.73 32.64
N THR A 462 23.26 -39.71 33.48
CA THR A 462 23.18 -39.51 34.94
C THR A 462 23.34 -38.00 35.18
N LEU A 463 22.59 -37.42 36.12
CA LEU A 463 23.08 -36.33 37.00
C LEU A 463 22.34 -36.46 38.34
N PRO A 464 23.01 -36.82 39.45
CA PRO A 464 22.54 -36.57 40.81
C PRO A 464 23.19 -35.27 41.33
N GLY A 465 22.68 -34.50 42.28
CA GLY A 465 21.67 -34.67 43.31
C GLY A 465 22.04 -33.72 44.45
N TYR A 466 21.07 -33.02 45.01
CA TYR A 466 21.22 -32.09 46.14
C TYR A 466 21.68 -32.80 47.43
N LEU A 467 22.55 -32.15 48.22
CA LEU A 467 22.44 -32.01 49.69
C LEU A 467 23.66 -31.32 50.30
N GLY A 468 23.40 -30.35 51.20
CA GLY A 468 24.10 -30.28 52.49
C GLY A 468 25.31 -29.35 52.63
N ASP A 469 25.12 -28.37 53.50
CA ASP A 469 26.09 -27.85 54.48
C ASP A 469 27.16 -26.82 54.08
N ALA A 470 27.32 -25.92 55.05
CA ALA A 470 28.17 -24.76 55.11
C ALA A 470 29.68 -25.08 55.13
N LEU A 471 30.46 -24.16 54.51
CA LEU A 471 31.85 -23.69 54.77
C LEU A 471 32.82 -24.64 55.52
N PRO A 472 34.10 -24.80 55.12
CA PRO A 472 35.04 -23.65 55.05
C PRO A 472 36.25 -23.76 54.07
N ASP A 473 36.98 -22.63 54.00
CA ASP A 473 38.38 -22.33 53.66
C ASP A 473 39.39 -23.42 53.19
N ALA A 474 40.27 -22.91 52.30
CA ALA A 474 41.72 -23.11 52.21
C ALA A 474 42.35 -24.16 51.26
N GLU A 475 43.30 -23.64 50.47
CA GLU A 475 44.58 -24.23 50.02
C GLU A 475 44.62 -25.34 48.94
N GLY A 476 45.12 -24.95 47.75
CA GLY A 476 46.36 -25.49 47.17
C GLY A 476 46.34 -26.85 46.45
N GLY A 477 46.85 -26.86 45.20
CA GLY A 477 47.71 -27.95 44.69
C GLY A 477 47.26 -28.72 43.43
N ASP A 478 47.89 -28.33 42.31
CA ASP A 478 48.46 -29.14 41.21
C ASP A 478 47.63 -29.96 40.20
N GLU A 479 47.71 -29.45 38.96
CA GLU A 479 48.10 -30.06 37.67
C GLU A 479 47.30 -31.24 37.07
N ALA A 480 46.55 -30.92 35.98
CA ALA A 480 46.32 -31.82 34.86
C ALA A 480 46.12 -31.06 33.52
N SER A 481 47.11 -31.22 32.62
CA SER A 481 47.20 -31.11 31.14
C SER A 481 46.30 -30.17 30.31
N GLU A 482 46.97 -29.35 29.50
CA GLU A 482 46.51 -28.19 28.69
C GLU A 482 45.81 -28.43 27.34
N ASP A 483 45.45 -29.65 26.93
CA ASP A 483 45.10 -29.88 25.50
C ASP A 483 43.61 -29.97 25.13
N ASP A 484 42.65 -29.60 25.99
CA ASP A 484 41.21 -29.81 25.64
C ASP A 484 40.19 -28.80 26.23
N LEU A 485 40.48 -27.49 26.18
CA LEU A 485 39.55 -26.44 26.64
C LEU A 485 39.41 -25.26 25.65
N TRP A 486 38.98 -25.54 24.43
CA TRP A 486 38.76 -24.51 23.39
C TRP A 486 37.49 -23.65 23.57
N PHE A 487 36.82 -23.72 24.73
CA PHE A 487 35.51 -23.08 24.97
C PHE A 487 35.41 -22.18 26.21
N LEU A 488 36.52 -21.85 26.89
CA LEU A 488 36.51 -20.82 27.94
C LEU A 488 37.48 -19.68 27.60
N PRO A 489 37.08 -18.40 27.77
CA PRO A 489 37.99 -17.27 27.59
C PRO A 489 39.10 -17.32 28.66
N GLY A 490 40.35 -17.16 28.23
CA GLY A 490 41.53 -17.17 29.10
C GLY A 490 41.62 -15.95 30.04
N PRO A 491 42.55 -15.97 31.01
CA PRO A 491 42.70 -14.88 31.97
C PRO A 491 43.29 -13.62 31.32
N LEU A 492 42.92 -12.47 31.91
CA LEU A 492 43.41 -11.13 31.57
C LEU A 492 44.90 -11.01 31.90
N ASP A 493 45.76 -11.17 30.89
CA ASP A 493 47.13 -10.66 30.93
C ASP A 493 47.41 -9.84 29.66
N ASP A 494 47.88 -8.61 29.92
CA ASP A 494 48.34 -7.57 29.01
C ASP A 494 47.50 -7.38 27.73
N GLU A 495 46.46 -6.56 27.84
CA GLU A 495 45.77 -5.98 26.68
C GLU A 495 46.81 -5.49 25.66
N PRO A 496 46.90 -6.12 24.46
CA PRO A 496 47.34 -5.37 23.30
C PRO A 496 46.32 -4.25 23.15
N ASP A 497 46.79 -3.06 22.81
CA ASP A 497 45.99 -1.86 22.55
C ASP A 497 45.11 -2.07 21.30
N ASP A 498 44.20 -3.04 21.34
CA ASP A 498 43.16 -3.34 20.36
C ASP A 498 41.94 -2.48 20.69
N LEU A 499 42.18 -1.18 20.78
CA LEU A 499 41.13 -0.22 20.45
C LEU A 499 40.65 -0.58 19.04
N PRO A 500 39.33 -0.73 18.78
CA PRO A 500 38.83 -0.72 17.42
C PRO A 500 39.45 0.50 16.73
N PRO A 501 39.94 0.41 15.48
CA PRO A 501 40.66 1.51 14.85
C PRO A 501 39.86 2.77 15.08
N GLY A 502 40.42 3.68 15.88
CA GLY A 502 39.73 4.91 16.25
C GLY A 502 39.28 5.60 14.97
N PRO A 503 38.21 6.43 15.02
CA PRO A 503 37.75 7.17 13.86
C PRO A 503 38.96 7.78 13.16
N ARG A 504 39.16 7.36 11.90
CA ARG A 504 40.31 7.76 11.10
C ARG A 504 40.36 9.29 11.17
N ALA A 505 41.45 9.85 11.68
CA ALA A 505 41.57 11.31 11.79
C ALA A 505 41.18 11.93 10.45
N GLU A 506 40.18 12.82 10.46
CA GLU A 506 39.72 13.47 9.25
C GLU A 506 40.93 14.12 8.58
N PRO A 507 41.27 13.73 7.34
CA PRO A 507 42.35 14.38 6.64
C PRO A 507 42.00 15.87 6.53
N ARG A 508 42.95 16.74 6.91
CA ARG A 508 42.80 18.19 6.72
C ARG A 508 42.29 18.48 5.31
N GLU A 509 41.31 19.36 5.17
CA GLU A 509 40.63 19.69 3.89
C GLU A 509 41.61 19.88 2.72
N ILE A 510 42.76 20.51 2.98
CA ILE A 510 43.85 20.73 2.02
C ILE A 510 44.37 19.42 1.43
N LYS A 511 44.57 18.37 2.24
CA LYS A 511 45.08 17.06 1.78
C LYS A 511 44.06 16.35 0.90
N VAL A 512 42.76 16.53 1.15
CA VAL A 512 41.70 15.95 0.33
C VAL A 512 41.77 16.52 -1.09
N ILE A 513 41.91 17.86 -1.22
CA ILE A 513 41.99 18.53 -2.51
C ILE A 513 43.25 18.09 -3.28
N ASP A 514 44.42 18.00 -2.62
CA ASP A 514 45.68 17.56 -3.23
C ASP A 514 45.59 16.13 -3.82
N ASP A 515 44.91 15.21 -3.12
CA ASP A 515 44.69 13.84 -3.59
C ASP A 515 43.81 13.82 -4.86
N TRP A 516 42.81 14.70 -4.95
CA TRP A 516 41.95 14.86 -6.12
C TRP A 516 42.65 15.58 -7.28
N GLN A 517 43.53 16.54 -7.02
CA GLN A 517 44.39 17.15 -8.04
C GLN A 517 45.35 16.13 -8.65
N THR A 518 45.93 15.26 -7.82
CA THR A 518 46.78 14.14 -8.27
C THR A 518 45.98 13.16 -9.13
N ALA A 519 44.75 12.84 -8.72
CA ALA A 519 43.84 11.99 -9.50
C ALA A 519 43.47 12.61 -10.86
N GLU A 520 43.22 13.92 -10.90
CA GLU A 520 42.94 14.68 -12.12
C GLU A 520 44.11 14.62 -13.09
N ALA A 521 45.32 14.92 -12.61
CA ALA A 521 46.53 14.86 -13.41
C ALA A 521 46.75 13.46 -14.02
N ALA A 522 46.52 12.40 -13.22
CA ALA A 522 46.60 11.02 -13.68
C ALA A 522 45.51 10.64 -14.70
N SER A 523 44.38 11.35 -14.70
CA SER A 523 43.22 11.09 -15.58
C SER A 523 43.05 12.12 -16.70
N ALA A 524 44.01 13.04 -16.90
CA ALA A 524 43.88 14.20 -17.77
C ALA A 524 43.41 13.86 -19.20
N ALA A 525 43.93 12.78 -19.81
CA ALA A 525 43.53 12.35 -21.15
C ALA A 525 42.06 11.84 -21.19
N ARG A 526 41.62 11.11 -20.16
CA ARG A 526 40.22 10.65 -20.04
C ARG A 526 39.30 11.84 -19.79
N LEU A 527 39.71 12.73 -18.89
CA LEU A 527 38.97 13.94 -18.56
C LEU A 527 38.76 14.83 -19.78
N ALA A 528 39.81 15.10 -20.56
CA ALA A 528 39.72 15.89 -21.79
C ALA A 528 38.75 15.26 -22.82
N ARG A 529 38.75 13.93 -22.92
CA ARG A 529 37.83 13.19 -23.79
C ARG A 529 36.37 13.35 -23.33
N VAL A 530 36.09 13.14 -22.04
CA VAL A 530 34.74 13.31 -21.47
C VAL A 530 34.28 14.77 -21.61
N ALA A 531 35.13 15.74 -21.28
CA ALA A 531 34.82 17.16 -21.43
C ALA A 531 34.49 17.53 -22.89
N SER A 532 35.24 16.99 -23.86
CA SER A 532 34.94 17.16 -25.28
C SER A 532 33.57 16.58 -25.67
N ARG A 533 33.22 15.38 -25.17
CA ARG A 533 31.91 14.75 -25.42
C ARG A 533 30.76 15.52 -24.78
N LEU A 534 30.93 15.94 -23.54
CA LEU A 534 29.96 16.75 -22.82
C LEU A 534 29.75 18.09 -23.52
N GLY A 535 30.81 18.76 -23.94
CA GLY A 535 30.73 20.00 -24.71
C GLY A 535 30.01 19.83 -26.06
N ALA A 536 30.24 18.72 -26.76
CA ALA A 536 29.52 18.40 -28.00
C ALA A 536 28.03 18.14 -27.76
N LEU A 537 27.67 17.45 -26.67
CA LEU A 537 26.29 17.24 -26.26
C LEU A 537 25.61 18.56 -25.88
N ASP A 538 26.28 19.40 -25.09
CA ASP A 538 25.81 20.72 -24.69
C ASP A 538 25.56 21.62 -25.89
N ASP A 539 26.48 21.65 -26.86
CA ASP A 539 26.33 22.38 -28.11
C ASP A 539 25.14 21.89 -28.95
N ARG A 540 24.95 20.58 -29.00
CA ARG A 540 23.83 19.98 -29.72
C ARG A 540 22.49 20.29 -29.06
N LEU A 541 22.39 20.14 -27.73
CA LEU A 541 21.17 20.49 -26.99
C LEU A 541 20.83 21.97 -27.10
N ARG A 542 21.83 22.85 -27.18
CA ARG A 542 21.65 24.30 -27.38
C ARG A 542 21.12 24.63 -28.77
N ARG A 543 21.60 23.93 -29.81
CA ARG A 543 21.16 24.13 -31.21
C ARG A 543 19.85 23.41 -31.55
N GLY A 544 19.49 22.38 -30.78
CA GLY A 544 18.27 21.60 -30.96
C GLY A 544 17.00 22.26 -30.40
N PRO A 545 15.83 21.63 -30.59
CA PRO A 545 14.58 22.03 -29.96
C PRO A 545 14.69 22.18 -28.44
N LYS A 546 14.02 23.19 -27.87
CA LYS A 546 14.04 23.48 -26.42
C LYS A 546 13.61 22.27 -25.58
N GLY A 547 12.70 21.43 -26.08
CA GLY A 547 12.23 20.23 -25.40
C GLY A 547 13.24 19.10 -25.31
N TRP A 548 14.32 19.08 -26.11
CA TRP A 548 15.32 18.01 -26.05
C TRP A 548 16.03 17.93 -24.71
N ARG A 549 16.32 19.06 -24.09
CA ARG A 549 16.92 19.08 -22.76
C ARG A 549 15.98 18.47 -21.73
N HIS A 550 14.69 18.83 -21.79
CA HIS A 550 13.68 18.26 -20.88
C HIS A 550 13.56 16.74 -21.10
N ARG A 551 13.57 16.29 -22.35
CA ARG A 551 13.63 14.86 -22.70
C ARG A 551 14.83 14.14 -22.11
N MET A 552 16.02 14.72 -22.24
CA MET A 552 17.24 14.13 -21.69
C MET A 552 17.19 14.09 -20.16
N ALA A 553 16.68 15.14 -19.51
CA ALA A 553 16.48 15.17 -18.06
C ALA A 553 15.49 14.09 -17.59
N LEU A 554 14.41 13.84 -18.33
CA LEU A 554 13.46 12.75 -18.04
C LEU A 554 14.13 11.37 -18.11
N LEU A 555 14.91 11.12 -19.16
CA LEU A 555 15.59 9.84 -19.34
C LEU A 555 16.69 9.61 -18.29
N GLU A 556 17.49 10.64 -18.00
CA GLU A 556 18.54 10.58 -16.98
C GLU A 556 17.95 10.37 -15.57
N ALA A 557 16.89 11.10 -15.22
CA ALA A 557 16.23 10.95 -13.92
C ALA A 557 15.60 9.55 -13.75
N ALA A 558 15.06 8.98 -14.84
CA ALA A 558 14.59 7.61 -14.83
C ALA A 558 15.74 6.62 -14.58
N ASP A 559 16.88 6.75 -15.27
CA ASP A 559 18.04 5.88 -15.05
C ASP A 559 18.66 6.06 -13.64
N LEU A 560 18.67 7.28 -13.12
CA LEU A 560 19.09 7.56 -11.74
C LEU A 560 18.16 6.92 -10.70
N SER A 561 16.87 6.75 -10.99
CA SER A 561 15.96 6.06 -10.07
C SER A 561 16.33 4.58 -9.88
N TRP A 562 16.89 3.94 -10.91
CA TRP A 562 17.43 2.58 -10.79
C TRP A 562 18.67 2.53 -9.92
N PHE A 563 19.47 3.59 -9.92
CA PHE A 563 20.61 3.74 -9.02
C PHE A 563 20.17 3.99 -7.57
N ALA A 564 19.17 4.85 -7.36
CA ALA A 564 18.63 5.18 -6.04
C ALA A 564 17.88 4.00 -5.38
N GLY A 565 17.38 3.05 -6.17
CA GLY A 565 16.70 1.84 -5.68
C GLY A 565 15.21 1.78 -6.02
N ASP A 566 14.64 2.89 -6.50
CA ASP A 566 13.20 3.06 -6.77
C ASP A 566 12.74 2.40 -8.07
N ARG A 567 13.64 2.27 -9.07
CA ARG A 567 13.42 1.54 -10.34
C ARG A 567 12.19 2.02 -11.14
N ILE A 568 12.04 3.33 -11.30
CA ILE A 568 10.93 3.95 -12.03
C ILE A 568 11.33 4.22 -13.49
N GLY A 569 10.54 3.69 -14.43
CA GLY A 569 10.76 3.87 -15.87
C GLY A 569 10.41 5.28 -16.37
N ALA A 570 11.04 5.71 -17.47
CA ALA A 570 10.80 7.02 -18.09
C ALA A 570 9.35 7.20 -18.58
N ASP A 571 8.66 6.11 -18.90
CA ASP A 571 7.25 6.05 -19.25
C ASP A 571 6.35 6.36 -18.04
N ARG A 572 6.64 5.76 -16.86
CA ARG A 572 5.95 6.08 -15.60
C ARG A 572 6.24 7.49 -15.12
N LEU A 573 7.48 7.96 -15.28
CA LEU A 573 7.86 9.33 -14.93
C LEU A 573 7.18 10.38 -15.82
N ALA A 574 7.11 10.14 -17.13
CA ALA A 574 6.39 11.02 -18.04
C ALA A 574 4.90 11.09 -17.70
N LEU A 575 4.28 9.98 -17.27
CA LEU A 575 2.92 9.94 -16.74
C LEU A 575 2.77 10.79 -15.47
N TRP A 576 3.66 10.62 -14.49
CA TRP A 576 3.60 11.40 -13.25
C TRP A 576 3.86 12.90 -13.46
N ILE A 577 4.80 13.29 -14.32
CA ILE A 577 5.10 14.71 -14.59
C ILE A 577 3.98 15.39 -15.39
N SER A 578 3.39 14.70 -16.36
CA SER A 578 2.33 15.28 -17.21
C SER A 578 0.94 15.20 -16.60
N LEU A 579 0.67 14.19 -15.78
CA LEU A 579 -0.68 13.84 -15.32
C LEU A 579 -0.77 13.57 -13.81
N ARG A 580 0.33 13.69 -13.04
CA ARG A 580 0.41 13.39 -11.59
C ARG A 580 -0.08 11.98 -11.22
N LEU A 581 0.03 11.03 -12.15
CA LEU A 581 -0.36 9.63 -11.98
C LEU A 581 0.74 8.83 -11.25
N SER A 582 0.41 8.19 -10.13
CA SER A 582 1.25 7.20 -9.43
C SER A 582 0.59 5.81 -9.47
N GLY A 583 1.35 4.76 -9.75
CA GLY A 583 0.86 3.38 -9.68
C GLY A 583 0.80 2.82 -8.25
N VAL A 584 0.07 1.72 -8.06
CA VAL A 584 -0.16 1.03 -6.76
C VAL A 584 1.13 0.51 -6.10
N GLN A 585 2.22 0.39 -6.86
CA GLN A 585 3.55 -0.03 -6.38
C GLN A 585 4.54 1.13 -6.28
N ASP A 586 4.15 2.33 -6.71
CA ASP A 586 5.07 3.46 -6.80
C ASP A 586 5.06 4.21 -5.46
N ASP A 587 6.24 4.37 -4.86
CA ASP A 587 6.42 5.26 -3.72
C ASP A 587 6.23 6.71 -4.16
N THR A 588 5.29 7.40 -3.52
CA THR A 588 4.99 8.81 -3.79
C THR A 588 6.17 9.72 -3.42
N GLY A 589 6.98 9.32 -2.43
CA GLY A 589 8.26 9.95 -2.10
C GLY A 589 9.27 9.81 -3.24
N ALA A 590 9.50 8.58 -3.74
CA ALA A 590 10.34 8.33 -4.90
C ALA A 590 9.91 9.10 -6.16
N LEU A 591 8.60 9.14 -6.47
CA LEU A 591 8.08 9.89 -7.61
C LEU A 591 8.30 11.41 -7.45
N ALA A 592 8.09 11.95 -6.25
CA ALA A 592 8.38 13.35 -5.94
C ALA A 592 9.88 13.66 -6.09
N GLY A 593 10.75 12.77 -5.63
CA GLY A 593 12.21 12.86 -5.75
C GLY A 593 12.69 12.84 -7.20
N ILE A 594 12.16 11.97 -8.04
CA ILE A 594 12.50 11.94 -9.48
C ILE A 594 11.93 13.18 -10.18
N GLY A 595 10.73 13.63 -9.78
CA GLY A 595 10.17 14.90 -10.24
C GLY A 595 11.05 16.10 -9.94
N TRP A 596 11.59 16.15 -8.73
CA TRP A 596 12.60 17.13 -8.32
C TRP A 596 13.86 17.01 -9.19
N ALA A 597 14.37 15.79 -9.40
CA ALA A 597 15.54 15.53 -10.23
C ALA A 597 15.36 16.08 -11.66
N VAL A 598 14.21 15.82 -12.30
CA VAL A 598 13.91 16.34 -13.64
C VAL A 598 13.90 17.86 -13.67
N ARG A 599 13.30 18.53 -12.69
CA ARG A 599 13.28 20.00 -12.64
C ARG A 599 14.69 20.58 -12.55
N ARG A 600 15.53 20.03 -11.66
CA ARG A 600 16.90 20.51 -11.45
C ARG A 600 17.81 20.18 -12.63
N LEU A 601 17.70 18.98 -13.22
CA LEU A 601 18.48 18.59 -14.41
C LEU A 601 18.06 19.37 -15.66
N ALA A 602 16.76 19.72 -15.79
CA ALA A 602 16.27 20.48 -16.93
C ALA A 602 16.60 21.98 -16.86
N GLY A 603 17.03 22.53 -15.72
CA GLY A 603 17.44 23.93 -15.59
C GLY A 603 17.30 24.51 -14.18
N GLY A 604 17.29 25.85 -14.09
CA GLY A 604 17.24 26.58 -12.82
C GLY A 604 18.62 26.94 -12.25
N PRO A 605 18.65 27.61 -11.08
CA PRO A 605 19.90 27.93 -10.38
C PRO A 605 20.62 26.65 -9.96
N GLY A 606 21.95 26.68 -10.03
CA GLY A 606 22.81 25.59 -9.57
C GLY A 606 22.98 25.59 -8.04
N PRO A 607 23.62 24.55 -7.50
CA PRO A 607 23.82 24.38 -6.06
C PRO A 607 24.83 25.37 -5.44
N GLU A 608 25.61 26.11 -6.24
CA GLU A 608 26.79 26.85 -5.79
C GLU A 608 26.48 28.05 -4.89
N GLY A 609 25.25 28.59 -4.94
CA GLY A 609 24.85 29.74 -4.13
C GLY A 609 24.23 29.38 -2.78
N ASP A 610 23.40 28.35 -2.76
CA ASP A 610 22.69 27.87 -1.57
C ASP A 610 22.25 26.41 -1.81
N LEU A 611 23.00 25.47 -1.24
CA LEU A 611 22.74 24.04 -1.43
C LEU A 611 21.43 23.63 -0.75
N SER A 612 21.07 24.24 0.39
CA SER A 612 19.81 23.94 1.08
C SER A 612 18.59 24.39 0.27
N ALA A 613 18.64 25.58 -0.33
CA ALA A 613 17.61 26.03 -1.26
C ALA A 613 17.59 25.24 -2.58
N PHE A 614 18.75 24.74 -3.04
CA PHE A 614 18.81 23.87 -4.20
C PHE A 614 18.15 22.51 -3.94
N LEU A 615 18.33 21.94 -2.75
CA LEU A 615 17.76 20.66 -2.33
C LEU A 615 16.32 20.78 -1.82
N ASP A 616 15.78 21.99 -1.67
CA ASP A 616 14.48 22.26 -1.04
C ASP A 616 14.40 21.72 0.41
N ARG A 617 15.52 21.68 1.14
CA ARG A 617 15.60 21.22 2.54
C ARG A 617 15.51 22.41 3.52
N ARG A 618 14.78 22.21 4.61
CA ARG A 618 14.71 23.16 5.73
C ARG A 618 15.02 22.45 7.04
N ASP A 619 15.70 23.16 7.92
CA ASP A 619 15.97 22.68 9.27
C ASP A 619 14.67 22.62 10.10
N PRO A 620 14.44 21.56 10.91
CA PRO A 620 13.28 21.46 11.78
C PRO A 620 13.24 22.57 12.84
N GLU A 621 12.04 23.08 13.15
CA GLU A 621 11.87 24.16 14.15
C GLU A 621 12.27 23.73 15.58
N ASN A 622 12.22 22.42 15.89
CA ASN A 622 12.55 21.84 17.19
C ASN A 622 13.87 21.06 17.16
N MET A 623 14.97 21.72 16.77
CA MET A 623 16.30 21.11 16.81
C MET A 623 16.89 21.17 18.24
N GLY A 624 17.43 20.06 18.73
CA GLY A 624 18.12 20.01 20.03
C GLY A 624 19.38 20.89 20.04
N ALA A 625 19.72 21.44 21.20
CA ALA A 625 20.80 22.44 21.33
C ALA A 625 22.20 21.96 20.88
N ASP A 626 22.41 20.66 20.73
CA ASP A 626 23.69 20.03 20.36
C ASP A 626 23.76 19.55 18.89
N ALA A 627 22.70 19.72 18.09
CA ALA A 627 22.66 19.25 16.70
C ALA A 627 23.06 20.37 15.72
N GLU A 628 24.00 20.06 14.82
CA GLU A 628 24.44 21.01 13.77
C GLU A 628 23.37 21.14 12.66
N PRO A 629 22.92 22.37 12.35
CA PRO A 629 21.96 22.62 11.28
C PRO A 629 22.40 22.04 9.94
N PHE A 630 21.44 21.59 9.14
CA PHE A 630 21.70 21.15 7.77
C PHE A 630 22.27 22.29 6.93
N ALA A 631 21.77 23.52 7.10
CA ALA A 631 22.30 24.68 6.40
C ALA A 631 23.81 24.91 6.64
N ASP A 632 24.28 24.67 7.87
CA ASP A 632 25.68 24.85 8.24
C ASP A 632 26.56 23.74 7.62
N ARG A 633 26.12 22.47 7.70
CA ARG A 633 26.80 21.35 7.03
C ARG A 633 26.84 21.51 5.51
N ALA A 634 25.74 21.99 4.92
CA ALA A 634 25.63 22.29 3.49
C ALA A 634 26.55 23.45 3.09
N GLY A 635 26.67 24.48 3.93
CA GLY A 635 27.63 25.56 3.79
C GLY A 635 29.08 25.07 3.82
N GLY A 636 29.44 24.24 4.80
CA GLY A 636 30.79 23.66 4.89
C GLY A 636 31.16 22.80 3.66
N TRP A 637 30.22 22.01 3.14
CA TRP A 637 30.44 21.28 1.89
C TRP A 637 30.63 22.22 0.68
N LEU A 638 29.85 23.31 0.59
CA LEU A 638 30.02 24.31 -0.48
C LEU A 638 31.35 25.04 -0.39
N ASP A 639 31.81 25.39 0.82
CA ASP A 639 33.10 26.02 1.04
C ASP A 639 34.24 25.11 0.58
N LEU A 640 34.19 23.81 0.90
CA LEU A 640 35.16 22.83 0.42
C LEU A 640 35.15 22.74 -1.12
N MET A 641 33.96 22.76 -1.73
CA MET A 641 33.82 22.75 -3.18
C MET A 641 34.35 24.03 -3.83
N ALA A 642 34.20 25.18 -3.17
CA ALA A 642 34.76 26.46 -3.60
C ALA A 642 36.29 26.50 -3.49
N GLN A 643 36.85 25.93 -2.42
CA GLN A 643 38.30 25.77 -2.26
C GLN A 643 38.91 24.89 -3.37
N ALA A 644 38.14 23.94 -3.90
CA ALA A 644 38.55 23.08 -5.02
C ALA A 644 38.23 23.68 -6.40
N MET A 645 38.14 25.01 -6.54
CA MET A 645 37.79 25.66 -7.79
C MET A 645 38.77 25.38 -8.94
N ASP A 646 40.03 25.08 -8.63
CA ASP A 646 41.09 24.76 -9.60
C ASP A 646 40.93 23.38 -10.24
N LEU A 647 40.16 22.47 -9.62
CA LEU A 647 39.79 21.20 -10.25
C LEU A 647 38.81 21.45 -11.40
N HIS A 648 38.91 20.65 -12.45
CA HIS A 648 37.92 20.65 -13.51
C HIS A 648 36.52 20.32 -12.94
N PRO A 649 35.43 20.96 -13.39
CA PRO A 649 34.09 20.76 -12.83
C PRO A 649 33.62 19.31 -12.80
N ILE A 650 34.00 18.50 -13.80
CA ILE A 650 33.72 17.05 -13.82
C ILE A 650 34.43 16.32 -12.67
N THR A 651 35.69 16.66 -12.42
CA THR A 651 36.45 16.11 -11.29
C THR A 651 35.86 16.58 -9.97
N ARG A 652 35.56 17.88 -9.86
CA ARG A 652 34.93 18.48 -8.68
C ARG A 652 33.58 17.83 -8.39
N ALA A 653 32.76 17.57 -9.40
CA ALA A 653 31.50 16.83 -9.27
C ALA A 653 31.70 15.41 -8.71
N CYS A 654 32.67 14.66 -9.22
CA CYS A 654 33.02 13.33 -8.71
C CYS A 654 33.48 13.41 -7.25
N MET A 655 34.33 14.39 -6.91
CA MET A 655 34.77 14.65 -5.54
C MET A 655 33.58 14.93 -4.61
N GLY A 656 32.77 15.94 -4.94
CA GLY A 656 31.61 16.33 -4.15
C GLY A 656 30.61 15.20 -3.96
N PHE A 657 30.38 14.39 -5.01
CA PHE A 657 29.60 13.16 -4.92
C PHE A 657 30.18 12.25 -3.82
N HIS A 658 31.45 11.89 -3.89
CA HIS A 658 32.03 10.94 -2.94
C HIS A 658 32.18 11.49 -1.52
N LEU A 659 32.29 12.81 -1.35
CA LEU A 659 32.39 13.47 -0.04
C LEU A 659 31.03 13.74 0.62
N TRP A 660 29.93 13.65 -0.12
CA TRP A 660 28.56 13.95 0.38
C TRP A 660 28.22 13.32 1.73
N SER A 661 28.43 12.00 1.86
CA SER A 661 28.10 11.27 3.09
C SER A 661 29.08 11.58 4.23
N LEU A 662 30.32 11.95 3.91
CA LEU A 662 31.33 12.34 4.89
C LEU A 662 31.04 13.73 5.46
N ALA A 663 30.48 14.64 4.66
CA ALA A 663 30.01 15.95 5.10
C ALA A 663 28.69 15.91 5.90
N GLY A 664 28.23 14.72 6.31
CA GLY A 664 26.99 14.56 7.07
C GLY A 664 25.72 14.93 6.31
N LEU A 665 25.77 15.10 4.99
CA LEU A 665 24.62 15.51 4.16
C LEU A 665 23.65 14.37 3.84
N GLY A 666 23.88 13.15 4.38
CA GLY A 666 23.15 11.93 4.01
C GLY A 666 21.98 11.54 4.93
N GLN A 667 20.77 11.35 4.36
CA GLN A 667 19.57 10.68 4.89
C GLN A 667 18.93 9.70 3.86
N HIS A 668 17.73 9.16 4.14
CA HIS A 668 17.01 8.21 3.27
C HIS A 668 16.53 8.91 1.98
N GLY A 669 16.95 8.44 0.80
CA GLY A 669 16.60 9.03 -0.52
C GLY A 669 17.72 9.87 -1.20
N ASP A 670 18.84 10.11 -0.51
CA ASP A 670 19.86 11.08 -0.93
C ASP A 670 20.71 10.68 -2.13
N GLN A 671 20.66 9.40 -2.57
CA GLN A 671 21.43 8.95 -3.73
C GLN A 671 21.05 9.72 -5.00
N MET A 672 19.76 10.07 -5.14
CA MET A 672 19.27 10.90 -6.23
C MET A 672 19.77 12.34 -6.10
N GLU A 673 19.63 12.95 -4.92
CA GLU A 673 20.04 14.33 -4.66
C GLU A 673 21.53 14.55 -4.90
N LYS A 674 22.35 13.65 -4.36
CA LYS A 674 23.81 13.63 -4.52
C LYS A 674 24.20 13.50 -6.00
N ALA A 675 23.56 12.61 -6.75
CA ALA A 675 23.85 12.42 -8.18
C ALA A 675 23.41 13.62 -9.03
N VAL A 676 22.22 14.18 -8.78
CA VAL A 676 21.71 15.37 -9.47
C VAL A 676 22.58 16.58 -9.17
N THR A 677 23.01 16.77 -7.93
CA THR A 677 23.92 17.86 -7.55
C THR A 677 25.25 17.74 -8.27
N ALA A 678 25.82 16.53 -8.32
CA ALA A 678 27.06 16.27 -9.07
C ALA A 678 26.89 16.53 -10.58
N ALA A 679 25.76 16.10 -11.18
CA ALA A 679 25.46 16.38 -12.59
C ALA A 679 25.39 17.89 -12.87
N ARG A 680 24.80 18.67 -11.95
CA ARG A 680 24.72 20.13 -12.07
C ARG A 680 26.07 20.81 -11.98
N ILE A 681 26.93 20.36 -11.08
CA ILE A 681 28.30 20.87 -10.94
C ILE A 681 29.14 20.51 -12.16
N ALA A 682 29.02 19.28 -12.67
CA ALA A 682 29.73 18.86 -13.88
C ALA A 682 29.33 19.69 -15.12
N ALA A 683 28.10 20.20 -15.15
CA ALA A 683 27.59 21.08 -16.20
C ALA A 683 27.89 22.57 -15.96
N GLY A 684 28.43 22.96 -14.80
CA GLY A 684 28.52 24.34 -14.31
C GLY A 684 29.35 25.30 -15.18
N ASP A 685 30.39 24.82 -15.85
CA ASP A 685 31.22 25.64 -16.75
C ASP A 685 30.62 25.77 -18.17
N GLY A 686 29.54 25.03 -18.45
CA GLY A 686 28.86 25.07 -19.73
C GLY A 686 28.01 26.33 -19.90
N LYS A 687 28.32 27.17 -20.89
CA LYS A 687 27.47 28.32 -21.28
C LYS A 687 26.19 27.92 -22.05
N GLY A 688 25.90 26.63 -22.20
CA GLY A 688 24.84 26.13 -23.06
C GLY A 688 23.60 25.59 -22.35
N ALA A 689 23.24 24.34 -22.63
CA ALA A 689 22.01 23.72 -22.16
C ALA A 689 22.04 23.37 -20.65
N VAL A 690 23.22 23.32 -20.03
CA VAL A 690 23.44 23.03 -18.60
C VAL A 690 22.86 21.65 -18.23
N PHE A 691 23.33 20.61 -18.91
CA PHE A 691 22.92 19.21 -18.71
C PHE A 691 24.12 18.28 -18.84
N ALA A 692 24.34 17.41 -17.86
CA ALA A 692 25.38 16.40 -17.86
C ALA A 692 24.81 15.03 -17.46
N PRO A 693 24.86 14.00 -18.32
CA PRO A 693 24.35 12.68 -17.99
C PRO A 693 25.41 11.88 -17.22
N LEU A 694 24.98 11.13 -16.19
CA LEU A 694 25.82 10.30 -15.33
C LEU A 694 25.37 8.83 -15.30
N ALA A 695 24.07 8.57 -15.48
CA ALA A 695 23.46 7.25 -15.36
C ALA A 695 22.96 6.69 -16.70
N MET A 696 22.79 7.51 -17.74
CA MET A 696 22.44 7.04 -19.09
C MET A 696 23.37 5.90 -19.56
N GLY A 697 22.78 4.77 -19.96
CA GLY A 697 23.57 3.59 -20.38
C GLY A 697 24.19 2.79 -19.23
N GLY A 698 23.86 3.14 -17.98
CA GLY A 698 24.20 2.41 -16.75
C GLY A 698 24.92 3.27 -15.71
N ALA A 699 24.44 3.24 -14.46
CA ALA A 699 25.01 3.98 -13.32
C ALA A 699 26.31 3.39 -12.73
N GLY A 700 27.10 2.68 -13.54
CA GLY A 700 28.33 2.02 -13.09
C GLY A 700 29.38 2.99 -12.55
N GLY A 701 29.49 4.17 -13.16
CA GLY A 701 30.42 5.23 -12.73
C GLY A 701 30.11 5.82 -11.35
N LEU A 702 28.86 5.74 -10.89
CA LEU A 702 28.43 6.21 -9.56
C LEU A 702 28.78 5.23 -8.43
N ARG A 703 29.12 3.98 -8.76
CA ARG A 703 29.44 2.91 -7.79
C ARG A 703 30.94 2.78 -7.50
N GLY A 704 31.74 3.76 -7.91
CA GLY A 704 33.19 3.75 -7.78
C GLY A 704 33.67 3.65 -6.33
N GLY A 705 34.46 2.61 -6.04
CA GLY A 705 35.18 2.43 -4.77
C GLY A 705 36.68 2.72 -4.88
N GLY A 706 37.38 2.67 -3.75
CA GLY A 706 38.85 2.82 -3.70
C GLY A 706 39.35 4.28 -3.59
N PRO A 707 40.62 4.56 -3.92
CA PRO A 707 41.22 5.91 -3.82
C PRO A 707 40.68 6.87 -4.90
N PRO A 708 40.86 8.20 -4.75
CA PRO A 708 40.36 9.22 -5.68
C PRO A 708 40.65 8.93 -7.16
N VAL A 709 41.86 8.46 -7.49
CA VAL A 709 42.23 8.10 -8.88
C VAL A 709 41.36 6.99 -9.48
N SER A 710 41.00 5.97 -8.70
CA SER A 710 40.15 4.86 -9.14
C SER A 710 38.69 5.30 -9.27
N ARG A 711 38.21 6.10 -8.31
CA ARG A 711 36.86 6.69 -8.34
C ARG A 711 36.69 7.59 -9.57
N LEU A 712 37.64 8.49 -9.80
CA LEU A 712 37.60 9.41 -10.94
C LEU A 712 37.68 8.67 -12.28
N ALA A 713 38.52 7.66 -12.41
CA ALA A 713 38.60 6.88 -13.65
C ALA A 713 37.27 6.20 -14.00
N GLN A 714 36.62 5.55 -13.02
CA GLN A 714 35.33 4.89 -13.23
C GLN A 714 34.20 5.90 -13.51
N TRP A 715 34.23 7.04 -12.82
CA TRP A 715 33.32 8.15 -13.05
C TRP A 715 33.42 8.66 -14.50
N LEU A 716 34.64 8.90 -14.98
CA LEU A 716 34.89 9.38 -16.34
C LEU A 716 34.46 8.38 -17.42
N ASP A 717 34.76 7.09 -17.24
CA ASP A 717 34.35 6.05 -18.19
C ASP A 717 32.81 5.89 -18.24
N GLY A 718 32.15 5.98 -17.08
CA GLY A 718 30.69 6.00 -16.97
C GLY A 718 30.07 7.23 -17.65
N MET A 719 30.60 8.42 -17.36
CA MET A 719 30.11 9.67 -17.93
C MET A 719 30.35 9.76 -19.45
N GLU A 720 31.44 9.18 -19.97
CA GLU A 720 31.65 9.05 -21.41
C GLU A 720 30.55 8.20 -22.07
N THR A 721 30.25 7.05 -21.46
CA THR A 721 29.18 6.15 -21.92
C THR A 721 27.82 6.84 -21.89
N ALA A 722 27.55 7.61 -20.84
CA ALA A 722 26.33 8.38 -20.69
C ALA A 722 26.20 9.48 -21.75
N CYS A 723 27.27 10.23 -22.02
CA CYS A 723 27.28 11.24 -23.09
C CYS A 723 27.04 10.62 -24.48
N LEU A 724 27.68 9.48 -24.78
CA LEU A 724 27.48 8.78 -26.05
C LEU A 724 26.06 8.24 -26.19
N THR A 725 25.48 7.73 -25.10
CA THR A 725 24.10 7.24 -25.06
C THR A 725 23.10 8.37 -25.30
N ALA A 726 23.29 9.53 -24.64
CA ALA A 726 22.50 10.74 -24.88
C ALA A 726 22.56 11.18 -26.35
N MET A 727 23.76 11.22 -26.93
CA MET A 727 23.94 11.59 -28.35
C MET A 727 23.23 10.63 -29.30
N ARG A 728 23.30 9.31 -29.05
CA ARG A 728 22.57 8.29 -29.82
C ARG A 728 21.05 8.45 -29.71
N HIS A 729 20.54 8.81 -28.54
CA HIS A 729 19.12 9.12 -28.40
C HIS A 729 18.70 10.30 -29.27
N LEU A 730 19.51 11.36 -29.32
CA LEU A 730 19.25 12.52 -30.19
C LEU A 730 19.32 12.13 -31.68
N ASP A 731 20.31 11.33 -32.09
CA ASP A 731 20.41 10.81 -33.46
C ASP A 731 19.15 10.02 -33.84
N GLY A 732 18.69 9.13 -32.96
CA GLY A 732 17.49 8.33 -33.19
C GLY A 732 16.23 9.17 -33.33
N ILE A 733 16.08 10.23 -32.54
CA ILE A 733 14.94 11.16 -32.62
C ILE A 733 14.96 11.92 -33.95
N GLU A 734 16.11 12.39 -34.41
CA GLU A 734 16.22 13.10 -35.69
C GLU A 734 15.90 12.19 -36.87
N VAL A 735 16.46 10.98 -36.90
CA VAL A 735 16.17 9.97 -37.93
C VAL A 735 14.68 9.64 -37.93
N TRP A 736 14.09 9.43 -36.76
CA TRP A 736 12.66 9.23 -36.61
C TRP A 736 11.86 10.42 -37.13
N ALA A 737 12.27 11.65 -36.81
CA ALA A 737 11.55 12.86 -37.15
C ALA A 737 11.53 13.14 -38.66
N GLU A 738 12.61 12.85 -39.39
CA GLU A 738 12.61 12.94 -40.86
C GLU A 738 11.77 11.81 -41.48
N ARG A 739 11.91 10.56 -41.00
CA ARG A 739 11.05 9.45 -41.46
C ARG A 739 9.57 9.75 -41.26
N ALA A 740 9.20 10.31 -40.10
CA ALA A 740 7.83 10.68 -39.79
C ALA A 740 7.34 11.83 -40.68
N LYS A 741 8.19 12.82 -40.96
CA LYS A 741 7.87 13.94 -41.86
C LYS A 741 7.58 13.45 -43.29
N ASP A 742 8.42 12.57 -43.82
CA ASP A 742 8.24 12.00 -45.17
C ASP A 742 6.94 11.20 -45.25
N ALA A 743 6.70 10.32 -44.26
CA ALA A 743 5.48 9.52 -44.18
C ALA A 743 4.21 10.40 -44.06
N MET A 744 4.28 11.53 -43.35
CA MET A 744 3.16 12.45 -43.14
C MET A 744 2.86 13.38 -44.33
N THR A 745 3.66 13.36 -45.41
CA THR A 745 3.45 14.21 -46.60
C THR A 745 2.01 14.17 -47.16
N PRO A 746 1.28 13.03 -47.17
CA PRO A 746 -0.10 12.97 -47.65
C PRO A 746 -1.13 13.64 -46.72
N LEU A 747 -0.77 13.92 -45.46
CA LEU A 747 -1.68 14.51 -44.48
C LEU A 747 -1.72 16.04 -44.63
N SER A 748 -2.92 16.61 -44.52
CA SER A 748 -3.14 18.05 -44.54
C SER A 748 -3.48 18.60 -43.15
N GLY A 749 -3.20 19.88 -42.92
CA GLY A 749 -3.49 20.59 -41.68
C GLY A 749 -2.28 20.79 -40.76
N ARG A 750 -2.50 21.50 -39.65
CA ARG A 750 -1.44 21.88 -38.69
C ARG A 750 -1.14 20.82 -37.63
N THR A 751 -2.03 19.84 -37.45
CA THR A 751 -1.94 18.80 -36.40
C THR A 751 -0.81 17.79 -36.63
N PRO A 752 -0.60 17.20 -37.83
CA PRO A 752 0.50 16.25 -38.04
C PRO A 752 1.90 16.82 -37.73
N PRO A 753 2.31 17.99 -38.26
CA PRO A 753 3.64 18.54 -37.96
C PRO A 753 3.78 18.96 -36.48
N ALA A 754 2.70 19.41 -35.84
CA ALA A 754 2.70 19.74 -34.41
C ALA A 754 2.85 18.48 -33.53
N LEU A 755 2.15 17.39 -33.83
CA LEU A 755 2.29 16.11 -33.12
C LEU A 755 3.69 15.52 -33.28
N ARG A 756 4.26 15.60 -34.49
CA ARG A 756 5.64 15.21 -34.74
C ARG A 756 6.61 15.99 -33.85
N ALA A 757 6.46 17.32 -33.75
CA ALA A 757 7.28 18.15 -32.88
C ALA A 757 7.14 17.74 -31.40
N VAL A 758 5.92 17.56 -30.92
CA VAL A 758 5.65 17.10 -29.54
C VAL A 758 6.32 15.75 -29.25
N LEU A 759 6.26 14.79 -30.16
CA LEU A 759 6.93 13.48 -30.03
C LEU A 759 8.46 13.54 -30.09
N THR A 760 9.03 14.56 -30.74
CA THR A 760 10.49 14.79 -30.67
C THR A 760 10.90 15.35 -29.30
N GLU A 761 10.04 16.13 -28.67
CA GLU A 761 10.31 16.79 -27.39
C GLU A 761 9.98 15.92 -26.17
N TRP A 762 9.04 14.98 -26.30
CA TRP A 762 8.56 14.17 -25.18
C TRP A 762 8.77 12.68 -25.42
N PRO A 763 9.33 11.93 -24.44
CA PRO A 763 9.61 10.50 -24.61
C PRO A 763 8.35 9.64 -24.70
N LEU A 764 7.25 10.13 -24.12
CA LEU A 764 5.94 9.50 -24.11
C LEU A 764 4.86 10.59 -24.06
N ILE A 765 3.76 10.42 -24.79
CA ILE A 765 2.65 11.39 -24.81
C ILE A 765 1.29 10.72 -24.73
N SER A 766 0.33 11.42 -24.11
CA SER A 766 -1.09 11.07 -24.10
C SER A 766 -1.86 11.90 -25.14
N ALA A 767 -3.05 11.45 -25.55
CA ALA A 767 -3.94 12.28 -26.37
C ALA A 767 -4.33 13.61 -25.67
N PRO A 768 -4.62 13.66 -24.35
CA PRO A 768 -4.82 14.93 -23.64
C PRO A 768 -3.62 15.87 -23.64
N MET A 769 -2.44 15.33 -23.39
CA MET A 769 -1.20 16.09 -23.38
C MET A 769 -0.89 16.62 -24.77
N ALA A 770 -1.09 15.81 -25.80
CA ALA A 770 -0.91 16.21 -27.18
C ALA A 770 -1.92 17.29 -27.62
N GLU A 771 -3.18 17.23 -27.19
CA GLU A 771 -4.16 18.31 -27.40
C GLU A 771 -3.67 19.61 -26.75
N ALA A 772 -3.28 19.57 -25.48
CA ALA A 772 -2.82 20.76 -24.75
C ALA A 772 -1.56 21.37 -25.38
N LEU A 773 -0.59 20.55 -25.79
CA LEU A 773 0.68 21.00 -26.35
C LEU A 773 0.58 21.45 -27.81
N THR A 774 -0.33 20.86 -28.60
CA THR A 774 -0.49 21.22 -30.02
C THR A 774 -1.57 22.28 -30.27
N GLY A 775 -2.48 22.49 -29.31
CA GLY A 775 -3.66 23.34 -29.48
C GLY A 775 -4.68 22.78 -30.49
N ALA A 776 -4.53 21.54 -30.94
CA ALA A 776 -5.45 20.87 -31.85
C ALA A 776 -6.53 20.12 -31.08
N SER A 777 -7.75 20.03 -31.63
CA SER A 777 -8.85 19.34 -30.96
C SER A 777 -8.54 17.87 -30.68
N ARG A 778 -9.08 17.34 -29.58
CA ARG A 778 -8.92 15.94 -29.17
C ARG A 778 -9.17 14.94 -30.30
N ALA A 779 -10.22 15.15 -31.08
CA ALA A 779 -10.56 14.29 -32.22
C ALA A 779 -9.51 14.34 -33.34
N ALA A 780 -8.93 15.51 -33.62
CA ALA A 780 -7.84 15.64 -34.59
C ALA A 780 -6.57 14.93 -34.10
N VAL A 781 -6.24 15.10 -32.82
CA VAL A 781 -5.09 14.44 -32.17
C VAL A 781 -5.24 12.92 -32.20
N GLN A 782 -6.38 12.39 -31.76
CA GLN A 782 -6.63 10.95 -31.73
C GLN A 782 -6.59 10.31 -33.12
N ARG A 783 -7.17 10.95 -34.14
CA ARG A 783 -7.12 10.46 -35.52
C ARG A 783 -5.68 10.39 -36.05
N ASN A 784 -4.87 11.43 -35.79
CA ASN A 784 -3.48 11.45 -36.24
C ASN A 784 -2.62 10.44 -35.48
N LEU A 785 -2.80 10.28 -34.16
CA LEU A 785 -2.08 9.27 -33.37
C LEU A 785 -2.43 7.85 -33.84
N ALA A 786 -3.71 7.55 -34.08
CA ALA A 786 -4.13 6.26 -34.63
C ALA A 786 -3.47 5.99 -36.00
N TRP A 787 -3.48 6.98 -36.89
CA TRP A 787 -2.80 6.87 -38.19
C TRP A 787 -1.29 6.65 -38.05
N MET A 788 -0.62 7.42 -37.18
CA MET A 788 0.82 7.28 -36.94
C MET A 788 1.18 5.89 -36.39
N GLU A 789 0.31 5.31 -35.57
CA GLU A 789 0.49 3.96 -35.03
C GLU A 789 0.32 2.89 -36.12
N GLU A 790 -0.70 3.01 -36.98
CA GLU A 790 -0.88 2.13 -38.14
C GLU A 790 0.31 2.17 -39.11
N GLN A 791 0.92 3.35 -39.30
CA GLN A 791 2.13 3.52 -40.11
C GLN A 791 3.42 3.08 -39.39
N GLY A 792 3.34 2.59 -38.16
CA GLY A 792 4.50 2.17 -37.37
C GLY A 792 5.42 3.33 -36.97
N LEU A 793 4.95 4.58 -37.02
CA LEU A 793 5.72 5.75 -36.59
C LEU A 793 5.72 5.87 -35.06
N ILE A 794 4.66 5.44 -34.39
CA ILE A 794 4.58 5.43 -32.93
C ILE A 794 4.11 4.07 -32.43
N ARG A 795 4.43 3.77 -31.17
CA ARG A 795 4.01 2.55 -30.48
C ARG A 795 3.20 2.91 -29.26
N GLU A 796 2.03 2.32 -29.13
CA GLU A 796 1.22 2.38 -27.92
C GLU A 796 1.85 1.51 -26.82
N MET A 797 1.95 2.08 -25.62
CA MET A 797 2.67 1.49 -24.49
C MET A 797 1.74 0.90 -23.43
N THR A 798 0.46 1.26 -23.44
CA THR A 798 -0.51 1.01 -22.37
C THR A 798 -1.44 -0.19 -22.61
N GLY A 799 -1.29 -0.92 -23.71
CA GLY A 799 -1.80 -2.28 -23.90
C GLY A 799 -3.33 -2.44 -23.95
N GLN A 800 -4.10 -1.36 -24.14
CA GLN A 800 -5.58 -1.21 -24.09
C GLN A 800 -6.12 -0.63 -22.77
N GLY A 801 -6.44 0.67 -22.80
CA GLY A 801 -7.15 1.43 -21.74
C GLY A 801 -7.59 2.82 -22.23
N ARG A 802 -8.36 3.56 -21.41
CA ARG A 802 -8.94 4.90 -21.72
C ARG A 802 -7.87 6.01 -21.85
N TYR A 803 -6.65 5.77 -21.34
CA TYR A 803 -5.48 6.66 -21.41
C TYR A 803 -4.37 6.00 -22.20
N ARG A 804 -4.54 5.97 -23.52
CA ARG A 804 -3.51 5.48 -24.43
C ARG A 804 -2.31 6.43 -24.39
N MET A 805 -1.12 5.85 -24.22
CA MET A 805 0.15 6.56 -24.31
C MET A 805 0.94 6.05 -25.49
N TRP A 806 1.55 6.97 -26.23
CA TRP A 806 2.35 6.64 -27.39
C TRP A 806 3.77 7.17 -27.24
N ARG A 807 4.74 6.38 -27.70
CA ARG A 807 6.13 6.80 -27.89
C ARG A 807 6.50 6.76 -29.36
N ALA A 808 7.44 7.61 -29.76
CA ALA A 808 8.09 7.49 -31.06
C ALA A 808 8.74 6.10 -31.22
N ALA A 809 8.51 5.46 -32.37
CA ALA A 809 9.15 4.19 -32.73
C ALA A 809 10.56 4.45 -33.28
N ILE A 810 11.47 4.87 -32.38
CA ILE A 810 12.88 5.20 -32.66
C ILE A 810 13.68 3.94 -32.94
#